data_AF-A0A667YSW2-F1
#
_entry.id   AF-A0A667YSW2-F1
#
_cell.length_a   1.000
_cell.length_b   1.000
_cell.length_c   1.000
_cell.angle_alpha   90.00
_cell.angle_beta   90.00
_cell.angle_gamma   90.00
#
_symmetry.space_group_name_H-M   'P 1'
#
loop_
_entity.id
_entity.type
_entity.pdbx_description
1 polymer ?
#
loop_
_entity_poly.entity_id
_entity_poly.type
_entity_poly.pdbx_seq_one_letter_code
_entity_poly.pdbx_strand_id
1 'polypeptide(L)'
;MGVLCCLLVVAFICHSQTLEIEKPLHSSKRYQDNARTDPNNCMSRTKQVVTNTHNFSIDIRMPGVVPTRSDSYLCMAVPVPTIQDAYVVDFLPVASMDTAHHMLLYGCQTPASYNSYWDCGSTQGTCEDDASILYAWARNAPPTKLPTDVGFRVGGNSRVSYFVLQIHYGDVNAFRDHHRDCSGLTLRMTTKPQPFIAGMYLLMSMDTVILPGKRVTNADIACDYTSYPIHPFAFRTHTHHLGKVVSGYRIRDGKWTLIGRQSPLLPQAFYAANKDADIKYGDTVAARCVFSGEGRTSKTYIGGTSDDEMCNFYIMYYMDSKHAVPFMNCMETGSKELFRHIPAEANVPIPVSPEQMMPMMHTGHRTDHQENKSLLETNRADEEVLNQGYHVEEVPTWPESYLQLGQVSGLALDSDDNLVIFHRGDHRWGVNSFDNQAIYQQMSLGPIQQSTILVVDPVKGRVLKASGRNMFYLPHGITTDADNNYWVTDVALHQVFKLSSDGRDKVLVALGQAFMPGTDKKHFCQPTDVAVDTVTGNIYISDGYCNARILKFTADGKYLSEWGAGSSDGRNRKPFRIPHSLVFLPDRQELCVADRENGNIQCFVANTGEFVKEISKKEFGGEVYAVSYSPAGGGLIFAVNGESPYGHSAPLRGFVINYSTQEIVDSFSPEKKKFKMPHDIVVSKDGSVFVGDAGSDAVFKFTSEKAHRSVKKSGIEVQELEEMETFVQTNRKPVHTVSMSMAVATHPKMEAVAEKQPQLSQTPAKQQQPATDKEKTMKEKGDVKQSSQQAVSPAVITTLLLIPLVLIISVGIFIRWTKTRMYGSKTASGLNLGNFFASHKGYSQQGFDRLSTEGSDQEKDEEESTDSDNEEYSAPPPTVSSS
;
A
#
# COMPACT_ATOMS: atom_id res chain seq x y z
N MET A 1 -65.35 44.15 2.85
CA MET A 1 -65.29 43.23 4.01
C MET A 1 -64.60 41.90 3.65
N GLY A 2 -63.41 41.94 3.06
CA GLY A 2 -62.62 40.73 2.74
C GLY A 2 -61.11 40.92 2.80
N VAL A 3 -60.65 42.16 2.96
CA VAL A 3 -59.22 42.53 3.05
C VAL A 3 -58.81 42.87 4.50
N LEU A 4 -59.77 42.92 5.44
CA LEU A 4 -59.52 43.29 6.84
C LEU A 4 -59.36 42.09 7.79
N CYS A 5 -59.50 40.84 7.32
CA CYS A 5 -59.40 39.65 8.18
C CYS A 5 -58.06 38.90 8.04
N CYS A 6 -57.27 39.15 6.98
CA CYS A 6 -55.94 38.53 6.81
C CYS A 6 -54.79 39.33 7.43
N LEU A 7 -54.99 40.61 7.77
CA LEU A 7 -53.97 41.44 8.43
C LEU A 7 -53.90 41.24 9.96
N LEU A 8 -54.87 40.54 10.56
CA LEU A 8 -54.93 40.31 12.01
C LEU A 8 -54.32 38.98 12.48
N VAL A 9 -54.07 38.02 11.58
CA VAL A 9 -53.40 36.74 11.94
C VAL A 9 -51.88 36.83 11.78
N VAL A 10 -51.38 37.70 10.90
CA VAL A 10 -49.93 37.96 10.76
C VAL A 10 -49.40 38.83 11.91
N ALA A 11 -50.26 39.60 12.59
CA ALA A 11 -49.89 40.42 13.74
C ALA A 11 -49.74 39.67 15.08
N PHE A 12 -50.18 38.40 15.17
CA PHE A 12 -50.08 37.60 16.41
C PHE A 12 -48.90 36.62 16.46
N ILE A 13 -48.14 36.48 15.37
CA ILE A 13 -46.95 35.58 15.33
C ILE A 13 -45.63 36.39 15.33
N CYS A 14 -45.66 37.69 15.00
CA CYS A 14 -44.49 38.58 15.07
C CYS A 14 -44.33 39.32 16.41
N HIS A 15 -44.95 38.84 17.50
CA HIS A 15 -44.89 39.49 18.83
C HIS A 15 -44.40 38.57 19.95
N SER A 16 -43.41 37.73 19.65
CA SER A 16 -42.59 37.12 20.69
C SER A 16 -41.16 36.91 20.17
N GLN A 17 -40.38 37.99 20.19
CA GLN A 17 -38.94 38.02 20.53
C GLN A 17 -38.32 39.36 20.10
N THR A 18 -38.16 40.28 21.05
CA THR A 18 -37.03 41.23 21.26
C THR A 18 -37.49 42.29 22.26
N LEU A 19 -37.00 42.30 23.51
CA LEU A 19 -35.97 43.18 24.12
C LEU A 19 -36.26 43.13 25.65
N GLU A 20 -35.37 43.22 26.64
CA GLU A 20 -34.28 44.16 26.97
C GLU A 20 -33.59 43.59 28.25
N ILE A 21 -32.27 43.39 28.29
CA ILE A 21 -31.24 44.23 28.94
C ILE A 21 -31.67 44.96 30.24
N GLU A 22 -31.06 44.59 31.38
CA GLU A 22 -30.44 45.56 32.31
C GLU A 22 -29.40 44.90 33.25
N LYS A 23 -28.23 45.55 33.38
CA LYS A 23 -27.10 45.21 34.28
C LYS A 23 -27.40 45.70 35.72
N PRO A 24 -26.61 45.31 36.75
CA PRO A 24 -25.64 46.31 37.22
C PRO A 24 -24.32 45.80 37.84
N LEU A 25 -23.29 46.63 37.60
CA LEU A 25 -22.19 47.10 38.45
C LEU A 25 -21.20 46.17 39.18
N HIS A 26 -19.94 46.48 38.89
CA HIS A 26 -18.72 46.27 39.67
C HIS A 26 -18.85 46.53 41.18
N SER A 27 -18.23 45.63 41.97
CA SER A 27 -17.58 45.97 43.24
C SER A 27 -16.40 45.01 43.47
N SER A 28 -15.22 45.60 43.53
CA SER A 28 -13.94 44.93 43.78
C SER A 28 -13.92 44.26 45.16
N LYS A 29 -13.38 43.04 45.24
CA LYS A 29 -12.52 42.65 46.36
C LYS A 29 -11.49 41.62 45.91
N ARG A 30 -10.31 42.17 45.63
CA ARG A 30 -8.98 41.60 45.80
C ARG A 30 -9.02 40.41 46.78
N TYR A 31 -8.84 39.19 46.28
CA TYR A 31 -8.28 38.12 47.08
C TYR A 31 -7.10 37.55 46.31
N GLN A 32 -5.98 37.51 47.02
CA GLN A 32 -4.63 37.38 46.51
C GLN A 32 -4.44 36.16 45.63
N ASP A 33 -3.63 36.35 44.59
CA ASP A 33 -2.79 35.32 43.99
C ASP A 33 -2.27 34.38 45.07
N ASN A 34 -2.75 33.15 45.03
CA ASN A 34 -2.07 31.93 45.46
C ASN A 34 -3.03 30.75 45.23
N ALA A 35 -3.33 30.48 43.96
CA ALA A 35 -3.85 29.18 43.57
C ALA A 35 -2.85 28.60 42.58
N ARG A 36 -2.05 27.66 43.08
CA ARG A 36 -1.29 26.71 42.27
C ARG A 36 -2.20 26.23 41.16
N THR A 37 -1.88 26.56 39.91
CA THR A 37 -2.54 25.98 38.74
C THR A 37 -2.33 24.48 38.80
N ASP A 38 -3.42 23.77 39.07
CA ASP A 38 -3.48 22.32 38.98
C ASP A 38 -3.12 21.90 37.54
N PRO A 39 -2.03 21.15 37.30
CA PRO A 39 -1.61 20.71 35.97
C PRO A 39 -2.64 19.81 35.28
N ASN A 40 -3.63 19.31 36.01
CA ASN A 40 -4.59 18.32 35.53
C ASN A 40 -5.83 18.86 34.81
N ASN A 41 -6.01 20.19 34.68
CA ASN A 41 -7.19 20.74 34.04
C ASN A 41 -6.95 21.09 32.56
N CYS A 42 -6.89 20.04 31.73
CA CYS A 42 -6.92 20.15 30.28
C CYS A 42 -8.18 20.93 29.83
N MET A 43 -7.98 22.15 29.34
CA MET A 43 -9.09 23.00 28.87
C MET A 43 -9.83 22.31 27.72
N SER A 44 -11.06 21.87 27.99
CA SER A 44 -11.85 20.96 27.12
C SER A 44 -12.48 21.62 25.87
N ARG A 45 -12.08 22.85 25.48
CA ARG A 45 -12.61 23.52 24.26
C ARG A 45 -11.56 24.39 23.60
N THR A 46 -11.35 24.21 22.29
CA THR A 46 -10.65 25.16 21.40
C THR A 46 -11.26 26.54 21.58
N LYS A 47 -10.58 27.43 22.31
CA LYS A 47 -11.03 28.81 22.51
C LYS A 47 -10.40 29.67 21.44
N GLN A 48 -11.23 30.23 20.56
CA GLN A 48 -10.83 31.35 19.74
C GLN A 48 -10.79 32.58 20.65
N VAL A 49 -9.59 33.13 20.86
CA VAL A 49 -9.41 34.38 21.61
C VAL A 49 -9.28 35.50 20.59
N VAL A 50 -10.33 36.30 20.45
CA VAL A 50 -10.34 37.46 19.56
C VAL A 50 -9.68 38.64 20.29
N THR A 51 -8.56 39.13 19.76
CA THR A 51 -7.82 40.26 20.36
C THR A 51 -8.25 41.60 19.78
N ASN A 52 -8.64 41.64 18.50
CA ASN A 52 -9.29 42.78 17.85
C ASN A 52 -10.10 42.28 16.63
N THR A 53 -10.69 43.20 15.84
CA THR A 53 -11.55 42.84 14.69
C THR A 53 -10.88 42.01 13.61
N HIS A 54 -9.55 42.02 13.52
CA HIS A 54 -8.80 41.31 12.48
C HIS A 54 -7.86 40.23 13.03
N ASN A 55 -7.42 40.34 14.28
CA ASN A 55 -6.43 39.48 14.89
C ASN A 55 -7.08 38.59 15.94
N PHE A 56 -6.82 37.30 15.82
CA PHE A 56 -7.34 36.29 16.72
C PHE A 56 -6.27 35.21 16.96
N SER A 57 -6.44 34.44 18.01
CA SER A 57 -5.58 33.30 18.29
C SER A 57 -6.42 32.05 18.47
N ILE A 58 -5.85 30.92 18.07
CA ILE A 58 -6.45 29.59 18.21
C ILE A 58 -5.46 28.68 18.94
N ASP A 59 -5.96 28.01 19.96
CA ASP A 59 -5.24 27.00 20.70
C ASP A 59 -5.51 25.62 20.11
N ILE A 60 -4.45 24.95 19.66
CA ILE A 60 -4.48 23.57 19.17
C ILE A 60 -3.75 22.73 20.20
N ARG A 61 -4.51 21.96 20.98
CA ARG A 61 -4.04 21.21 22.15
C ARG A 61 -4.51 19.78 22.07
N MET A 62 -3.64 18.85 22.43
CA MET A 62 -4.07 17.46 22.63
C MET A 62 -5.18 17.40 23.69
N PRO A 63 -6.21 16.54 23.51
CA PRO A 63 -7.39 16.51 24.36
C PRO A 63 -7.17 15.72 25.67
N GLY A 64 -6.05 15.94 26.35
CA GLY A 64 -5.71 15.27 27.61
C GLY A 64 -5.37 13.80 27.40
N VAL A 65 -4.36 13.54 26.56
CA VAL A 65 -3.94 12.20 26.16
C VAL A 65 -3.02 11.59 27.20
N VAL A 66 -3.04 10.26 27.30
CA VAL A 66 -2.09 9.49 28.13
C VAL A 66 -1.48 8.44 27.20
N PRO A 67 -0.34 8.73 26.57
CA PRO A 67 0.40 7.74 25.78
C PRO A 67 0.68 6.50 26.63
N THR A 68 0.43 5.33 26.05
CA THR A 68 0.64 4.01 26.72
C THR A 68 1.84 3.26 26.17
N ARG A 69 2.47 3.78 25.12
CA ARG A 69 3.67 3.23 24.49
C ARG A 69 4.70 4.35 24.33
N SER A 70 5.97 4.03 24.58
CA SER A 70 7.06 4.91 24.15
C SER A 70 7.05 5.05 22.63
N ASP A 71 7.57 6.17 22.14
CA ASP A 71 7.63 6.55 20.74
C ASP A 71 6.26 6.59 20.04
N SER A 72 5.25 7.11 20.75
CA SER A 72 3.90 7.27 20.21
C SER A 72 3.77 8.58 19.43
N TYR A 73 3.18 8.53 18.24
CA TYR A 73 2.85 9.70 17.44
C TYR A 73 1.34 9.90 17.42
N LEU A 74 0.87 10.89 18.18
CA LEU A 74 -0.55 11.22 18.22
C LEU A 74 -0.81 12.45 17.36
N CYS A 75 -1.92 12.42 16.62
CA CYS A 75 -2.41 13.54 15.84
C CYS A 75 -3.78 13.99 16.32
N MET A 76 -4.10 15.26 16.08
CA MET A 76 -5.44 15.81 16.22
C MET A 76 -5.68 16.87 15.13
N ALA A 77 -6.94 17.04 14.72
CA ALA A 77 -7.33 18.00 13.68
C ALA A 77 -8.22 19.12 14.24
N VAL A 78 -8.01 20.33 13.76
CA VAL A 78 -8.87 21.49 14.06
C VAL A 78 -9.18 22.22 12.76
N PRO A 79 -10.47 22.50 12.45
CA PRO A 79 -10.81 23.30 11.28
C PRO A 79 -10.28 24.73 11.43
N VAL A 80 -9.89 25.34 10.31
CA VAL A 80 -9.57 26.77 10.27
C VAL A 80 -10.82 27.56 10.68
N PRO A 81 -10.76 28.46 11.68
CA PRO A 81 -11.94 29.06 12.32
C PRO A 81 -12.60 30.18 11.48
N THR A 82 -12.37 30.18 10.17
CA THR A 82 -12.91 31.17 9.24
C THR A 82 -13.04 30.56 7.85
N ILE A 83 -14.11 30.94 7.15
CA ILE A 83 -14.34 30.60 5.74
C ILE A 83 -13.63 31.57 4.78
N GLN A 84 -13.14 32.70 5.28
CA GLN A 84 -12.40 33.70 4.50
C GLN A 84 -10.88 33.45 4.59
N ASP A 85 -10.12 34.08 3.71
CA ASP A 85 -8.66 34.07 3.80
C ASP A 85 -8.19 34.58 5.17
N ALA A 86 -7.31 33.82 5.81
CA ALA A 86 -6.59 34.23 7.00
C ALA A 86 -5.11 33.86 6.88
N TYR A 87 -4.31 34.43 7.77
CA TYR A 87 -2.87 34.33 7.74
C TYR A 87 -2.35 33.94 9.11
N VAL A 88 -1.60 32.84 9.18
CA VAL A 88 -0.86 32.45 10.38
C VAL A 88 0.43 33.26 10.41
N VAL A 89 0.60 34.10 11.44
CA VAL A 89 1.69 35.09 11.56
C VAL A 89 2.62 34.81 12.74
N ASP A 90 2.28 33.88 13.62
CA ASP A 90 3.17 33.45 14.71
C ASP A 90 2.78 32.06 15.21
N PHE A 91 3.77 31.31 15.70
CA PHE A 91 3.61 29.98 16.29
C PHE A 91 4.15 30.00 17.73
N LEU A 92 3.28 29.74 18.69
CA LEU A 92 3.65 29.70 20.11
C LEU A 92 3.54 28.27 20.63
N PRO A 93 4.64 27.50 20.70
CA PRO A 93 4.60 26.15 21.26
C PRO A 93 4.28 26.21 22.75
N VAL A 94 3.38 25.35 23.22
CA VAL A 94 3.23 25.06 24.65
C VAL A 94 3.22 23.55 24.79
N ALA A 95 4.39 23.03 25.16
CA ALA A 95 4.66 21.63 25.31
C ALA A 95 5.10 21.34 26.75
N SER A 96 4.67 20.21 27.28
CA SER A 96 5.26 19.68 28.51
C SER A 96 6.64 19.14 28.16
N MET A 97 7.67 19.73 28.78
CA MET A 97 9.07 19.43 28.50
C MET A 97 9.47 18.02 28.95
N ASP A 98 8.67 17.40 29.81
CA ASP A 98 8.92 16.05 30.32
C ASP A 98 8.40 14.98 29.33
N THR A 99 7.31 15.26 28.62
CA THR A 99 6.57 14.27 27.81
C THR A 99 6.74 14.41 26.30
N ALA A 100 6.65 15.64 25.76
CA ALA A 100 6.69 15.87 24.31
C ALA A 100 8.14 15.92 23.80
N HIS A 101 8.47 15.09 22.81
CA HIS A 101 9.81 15.01 22.21
C HIS A 101 9.95 15.97 21.02
N HIS A 102 8.96 15.98 20.11
CA HIS A 102 8.82 16.99 19.05
C HIS A 102 7.35 17.15 18.64
N MET A 103 7.03 18.26 17.98
CA MET A 103 5.69 18.56 17.47
C MET A 103 5.78 19.07 16.03
N LEU A 104 4.88 18.61 15.17
CA LEU A 104 4.74 19.07 13.79
C LEU A 104 3.33 19.59 13.57
N LEU A 105 3.20 20.71 12.85
CA LEU A 105 1.91 21.23 12.41
C LEU A 105 1.83 21.14 10.89
N TYR A 106 0.76 20.52 10.43
CA TYR A 106 0.42 20.41 9.02
C TYR A 106 -0.84 21.20 8.70
N GLY A 107 -0.94 21.65 7.46
CA GLY A 107 -2.16 22.17 6.85
C GLY A 107 -2.62 21.25 5.72
N CYS A 108 -3.92 20.99 5.65
CA CYS A 108 -4.52 20.20 4.57
C CYS A 108 -6.02 20.49 4.42
N GLN A 109 -6.66 19.92 3.40
CA GLN A 109 -8.11 20.06 3.18
C GLN A 109 -8.90 19.04 3.97
N THR A 110 -8.36 17.83 4.10
CA THR A 110 -9.06 16.68 4.68
C THR A 110 -8.11 15.94 5.64
N PRO A 111 -8.33 16.07 6.96
CA PRO A 111 -7.52 15.32 7.92
C PRO A 111 -7.81 13.82 7.78
N ALA A 112 -6.82 12.99 8.11
CA ALA A 112 -6.96 11.54 8.08
C ALA A 112 -8.04 10.99 9.03
N SER A 113 -8.40 11.77 10.04
CA SER A 113 -9.45 11.42 10.99
C SER A 113 -10.11 12.66 11.56
N TYR A 114 -11.41 12.52 11.87
CA TYR A 114 -12.20 13.52 12.59
C TYR A 114 -12.39 13.15 14.07
N ASN A 115 -11.69 12.11 14.56
CA ASN A 115 -11.66 11.75 15.97
C ASN A 115 -10.99 12.86 16.80
N SER A 116 -11.22 12.85 18.13
CA SER A 116 -10.63 13.84 19.03
C SER A 116 -9.10 13.87 18.97
N TYR A 117 -8.50 12.69 18.82
CA TYR A 117 -7.10 12.47 18.46
C TYR A 117 -6.98 11.04 17.86
N TRP A 118 -5.89 10.75 17.17
CA TRP A 118 -5.60 9.42 16.61
C TRP A 118 -4.10 9.13 16.56
N ASP A 119 -3.72 7.88 16.29
CA ASP A 119 -2.33 7.48 16.09
C ASP A 119 -1.96 7.67 14.61
N CYS A 120 -1.19 8.71 14.33
CA CYS A 120 -0.79 9.06 12.97
C CYS A 120 0.61 8.58 12.58
N GLY A 121 1.37 8.01 13.52
CA GLY A 121 2.67 7.41 13.19
C GLY A 121 2.56 6.00 12.65
N SER A 122 1.40 5.35 12.79
CA SER A 122 1.24 3.93 12.43
C SER A 122 0.08 3.62 11.48
N THR A 123 -1.15 4.12 11.72
CA THR A 123 -2.40 3.58 11.10
C THR A 123 -3.04 4.50 10.04
N GLN A 124 -3.21 5.79 10.37
CA GLN A 124 -4.13 6.67 9.65
C GLN A 124 -3.40 7.76 8.86
N GLY A 125 -2.11 7.99 9.12
CA GLY A 125 -1.39 9.13 8.54
C GLY A 125 -1.91 10.47 9.10
N THR A 126 -1.46 11.57 8.50
CA THR A 126 -1.76 12.93 8.98
C THR A 126 -2.98 13.54 8.26
N CYS A 127 -3.00 13.47 6.93
CA CYS A 127 -4.07 14.00 6.07
C CYS A 127 -4.39 12.97 4.97
N GLU A 128 -5.61 12.98 4.45
CA GLU A 128 -6.00 12.18 3.27
C GLU A 128 -5.43 12.79 1.98
N ASP A 129 -5.34 14.13 1.93
CA ASP A 129 -4.66 14.89 0.88
C ASP A 129 -3.21 15.26 1.26
N ASP A 130 -2.52 15.96 0.36
CA ASP A 130 -1.12 16.36 0.54
C ASP A 130 -0.92 17.21 1.81
N ALA A 131 -0.32 16.58 2.83
CA ALA A 131 -0.02 17.24 4.10
C ALA A 131 1.10 18.28 3.90
N SER A 132 0.76 19.55 4.16
CA SER A 132 1.70 20.65 4.01
C SER A 132 2.28 21.06 5.36
N ILE A 133 3.58 20.84 5.59
CA ILE A 133 4.22 21.23 6.84
C ILE A 133 4.26 22.77 6.98
N LEU A 134 3.71 23.27 8.09
CA LEU A 134 3.64 24.70 8.41
C LEU A 134 4.63 25.08 9.52
N TYR A 135 4.82 24.18 10.49
CA TYR A 135 5.67 24.43 11.66
C TYR A 135 6.25 23.13 12.22
N ALA A 136 7.44 23.23 12.80
CA ALA A 136 8.09 22.15 13.53
C ALA A 136 8.71 22.70 14.82
N TRP A 137 8.50 21.99 15.92
CA TRP A 137 9.12 22.23 17.20
C TRP A 137 9.83 20.95 17.64
N ALA A 138 11.01 21.09 18.22
CA ALA A 138 11.71 19.99 18.86
C ALA A 138 12.21 20.44 20.23
N ARG A 139 12.25 19.51 21.19
CA ARG A 139 12.83 19.78 22.51
C ARG A 139 14.25 20.33 22.34
N ASN A 140 14.56 21.41 23.07
CA ASN A 140 15.86 22.09 23.06
C ASN A 140 16.28 22.79 21.75
N ALA A 141 15.40 22.86 20.74
CA ALA A 141 15.66 23.62 19.53
C ALA A 141 15.22 25.10 19.69
N PRO A 142 15.91 26.06 19.04
CA PRO A 142 15.46 27.45 18.99
C PRO A 142 14.07 27.54 18.33
N PRO A 143 13.13 28.36 18.87
CA PRO A 143 11.84 28.55 18.22
C PRO A 143 12.02 29.28 16.90
N THR A 144 11.38 28.78 15.85
CA THR A 144 11.30 29.49 14.56
C THR A 144 10.27 30.61 14.66
N LYS A 145 10.71 31.84 14.37
CA LYS A 145 9.84 33.01 14.26
C LYS A 145 9.65 33.39 12.80
N LEU A 146 8.42 33.70 12.43
CA LEU A 146 8.15 34.28 11.12
C LEU A 146 8.72 35.71 11.06
N PRO A 147 9.29 36.13 9.92
CA PRO A 147 9.64 37.53 9.71
C PRO A 147 8.41 38.43 9.81
N THR A 148 8.63 39.72 10.08
CA THR A 148 7.54 40.71 10.09
C THR A 148 6.84 40.75 8.73
N ASP A 149 5.52 40.90 8.76
CA ASP A 149 4.65 40.97 7.57
C ASP A 149 4.65 39.72 6.67
N VAL A 150 5.12 38.58 7.19
CA VAL A 150 5.08 37.27 6.54
C VAL A 150 4.02 36.41 7.23
N GLY A 151 3.18 35.71 6.46
CA GLY A 151 2.25 34.72 7.02
C GLY A 151 1.90 33.59 6.07
N PHE A 152 1.55 32.43 6.63
CA PHE A 152 0.99 31.32 5.86
C PHE A 152 -0.49 31.59 5.58
N ARG A 153 -0.87 31.64 4.29
CA ARG A 153 -2.27 31.80 3.89
C ARG A 153 -3.05 30.51 4.10
N VAL A 154 -4.18 30.58 4.81
CA VAL A 154 -5.06 29.48 5.17
C VAL A 154 -6.54 29.89 5.04
N GLY A 155 -7.46 28.94 5.03
CA GLY A 155 -8.89 29.20 4.82
C GLY A 155 -9.19 29.74 3.43
N GLY A 156 -10.39 30.29 3.21
CA GLY A 156 -10.78 30.86 1.92
C GLY A 156 -10.65 29.86 0.77
N ASN A 157 -9.97 30.29 -0.30
CA ASN A 157 -9.67 29.45 -1.46
C ASN A 157 -8.27 28.80 -1.37
N SER A 158 -7.64 28.80 -0.20
CA SER A 158 -6.37 28.09 0.00
C SER A 158 -6.59 26.57 0.09
N ARG A 159 -5.51 25.80 -0.08
CA ARG A 159 -5.52 24.33 0.12
C ARG A 159 -5.48 23.90 1.59
N VAL A 160 -5.61 24.83 2.54
CA VAL A 160 -5.51 24.55 3.98
C VAL A 160 -6.82 24.92 4.66
N SER A 161 -7.69 23.92 4.86
CA SER A 161 -8.97 24.06 5.57
C SER A 161 -8.93 23.48 6.99
N TYR A 162 -7.95 22.62 7.28
CA TYR A 162 -7.70 22.04 8.58
C TYR A 162 -6.22 22.20 8.97
N PHE A 163 -6.01 22.37 10.27
CA PHE A 163 -4.73 22.19 10.92
C PHE A 163 -4.66 20.79 11.53
N VAL A 164 -3.59 20.06 11.27
CA VAL A 164 -3.31 18.78 11.92
C VAL A 164 -2.04 18.90 12.75
N LEU A 165 -2.19 18.77 14.07
CA LEU A 165 -1.08 18.76 15.02
C LEU A 165 -0.66 17.32 15.27
N GLN A 166 0.59 17.00 15.00
CA GLN A 166 1.27 15.76 15.37
C GLN A 166 2.21 16.00 16.55
N ILE A 167 2.14 15.17 17.58
CA ILE A 167 3.10 15.18 18.69
C ILE A 167 3.71 13.80 18.83
N HIS A 168 5.04 13.76 18.89
CA HIS A 168 5.79 12.58 19.23
C HIS A 168 6.10 12.56 20.73
N TYR A 169 5.64 11.51 21.41
CA TYR A 169 5.91 11.24 22.82
C TYR A 169 6.99 10.17 22.91
N GLY A 170 8.17 10.56 23.40
CA GLY A 170 9.34 9.67 23.49
C GLY A 170 9.20 8.66 24.63
N ASP A 171 9.48 9.07 25.87
CA ASP A 171 9.45 8.15 27.01
C ASP A 171 8.10 8.12 27.74
N VAL A 172 7.41 6.98 27.68
CA VAL A 172 6.15 6.75 28.38
C VAL A 172 6.31 6.73 29.91
N ASN A 173 7.52 6.56 30.45
CA ASN A 173 7.76 6.60 31.90
C ASN A 173 7.39 7.95 32.52
N ALA A 174 7.38 9.02 31.73
CA ALA A 174 6.88 10.32 32.18
C ALA A 174 5.40 10.23 32.61
N PHE A 175 4.62 9.28 32.07
CA PHE A 175 3.19 9.08 32.34
C PHE A 175 2.88 8.01 33.41
N ARG A 176 3.88 7.61 34.23
CA ARG A 176 3.68 6.59 35.29
C ARG A 176 2.63 6.95 36.34
N ASP A 177 2.42 8.25 36.56
CA ASP A 177 1.39 8.80 37.44
C ASP A 177 0.01 8.93 36.76
N HIS A 178 -0.10 8.47 35.51
CA HIS A 178 -1.29 8.58 34.66
C HIS A 178 -1.80 10.02 34.46
N HIS A 179 -0.90 11.01 34.55
CA HIS A 179 -1.26 12.40 34.24
C HIS A 179 -1.61 12.56 32.76
N ARG A 180 -2.46 13.54 32.44
CA ARG A 180 -2.91 13.82 31.07
C ARG A 180 -2.05 14.90 30.44
N ASP A 181 -1.57 14.66 29.22
CA ASP A 181 -0.84 15.65 28.44
C ASP A 181 -1.77 16.45 27.51
N CYS A 182 -1.53 17.75 27.51
CA CYS A 182 -2.27 18.75 26.72
C CYS A 182 -1.33 19.64 25.90
N SER A 183 -0.17 19.10 25.53
CA SER A 183 0.82 19.77 24.69
C SER A 183 0.23 20.15 23.33
N GLY A 184 0.82 21.18 22.71
CA GLY A 184 0.46 21.63 21.37
C GLY A 184 0.97 23.03 21.08
N LEU A 185 0.18 23.85 20.39
CA LEU A 185 0.57 25.19 19.98
C LEU A 185 -0.60 26.19 20.01
N THR A 186 -0.26 27.46 20.19
CA THR A 186 -1.17 28.59 19.94
C THR A 186 -0.74 29.26 18.64
N LEU A 187 -1.67 29.37 17.69
CA LEU A 187 -1.46 30.11 16.45
C LEU A 187 -1.94 31.54 16.62
N ARG A 188 -1.11 32.52 16.30
CA ARG A 188 -1.58 33.90 16.09
C ARG A 188 -1.96 34.07 14.63
N MET A 189 -3.19 34.53 14.41
CA MET A 189 -3.78 34.65 13.09
C MET A 189 -4.32 36.06 12.86
N THR A 190 -4.36 36.46 11.59
CA THR A 190 -4.99 37.71 11.16
C THR A 190 -5.79 37.51 9.88
N THR A 191 -6.89 38.24 9.72
CA THR A 191 -7.61 38.36 8.43
C THR A 191 -7.01 39.45 7.54
N LYS A 192 -6.06 40.26 8.04
CA LYS A 192 -5.37 41.26 7.22
C LYS A 192 -4.45 40.58 6.21
N PRO A 193 -4.61 40.84 4.90
CA PRO A 193 -3.69 40.34 3.89
C PRO A 193 -2.25 40.70 4.23
N GLN A 194 -1.38 39.68 4.24
CA GLN A 194 0.06 39.88 4.42
C GLN A 194 0.70 40.24 3.07
N PRO A 195 1.61 41.23 3.02
CA PRO A 195 2.30 41.57 1.80
C PRO A 195 3.21 40.43 1.32
N PHE A 196 3.70 39.60 2.26
CA PHE A 196 4.50 38.43 1.99
C PHE A 196 3.82 37.15 2.47
N ILE A 197 3.84 36.13 1.63
CA ILE A 197 3.25 34.82 1.92
C ILE A 197 4.35 33.81 2.16
N ALA A 198 4.29 33.12 3.29
CA ALA A 198 5.19 32.03 3.61
C ALA A 198 4.84 30.78 2.80
N GLY A 199 5.86 30.01 2.44
CA GLY A 199 5.73 28.72 1.77
C GLY A 199 6.85 27.75 2.11
N MET A 200 6.74 26.54 1.58
CA MET A 200 7.69 25.45 1.78
C MET A 200 8.21 24.92 0.45
N TYR A 201 9.54 24.85 0.31
CA TYR A 201 10.21 24.19 -0.82
C TYR A 201 10.84 22.91 -0.28
N LEU A 202 10.37 21.75 -0.74
CA LEU A 202 10.88 20.45 -0.32
C LEU A 202 11.82 19.86 -1.37
N LEU A 203 13.09 19.68 -1.02
CA LEU A 203 14.01 18.88 -1.82
C LEU A 203 14.06 17.48 -1.22
N MET A 204 13.79 16.45 -2.03
CA MET A 204 13.87 15.06 -1.60
C MET A 204 14.52 14.16 -2.65
N SER A 205 15.25 13.15 -2.18
CA SER A 205 15.76 12.08 -3.06
C SER A 205 14.73 10.96 -3.13
N MET A 206 14.64 10.27 -4.28
CA MET A 206 13.70 9.16 -4.48
C MET A 206 14.40 7.83 -4.81
N ASP A 207 15.65 7.88 -5.27
CA ASP A 207 16.35 6.78 -5.94
C ASP A 207 17.65 6.36 -5.23
N THR A 208 18.04 7.03 -4.14
CA THR A 208 19.29 6.73 -3.44
C THR A 208 19.27 5.33 -2.82
N VAL A 209 20.36 4.60 -3.04
CA VAL A 209 20.61 3.29 -2.43
C VAL A 209 21.91 3.33 -1.63
N ILE A 210 21.81 3.12 -0.31
CA ILE A 210 22.94 3.04 0.60
C ILE A 210 23.37 1.58 0.71
N LEU A 211 24.59 1.27 0.29
CA LEU A 211 25.12 -0.10 0.32
C LEU A 211 25.60 -0.47 1.73
N PRO A 212 25.44 -1.73 2.17
CA PRO A 212 25.90 -2.17 3.48
C PRO A 212 27.42 -2.05 3.60
N GLY A 213 27.91 -1.60 4.75
CA GLY A 213 29.33 -1.36 5.01
C GLY A 213 29.96 -0.18 4.25
N LYS A 214 29.21 0.47 3.35
CA LYS A 214 29.73 1.62 2.59
C LYS A 214 29.81 2.85 3.49
N ARG A 215 31.04 3.32 3.73
CA ARG A 215 31.33 4.45 4.64
C ARG A 215 30.62 5.75 4.28
N VAL A 216 30.48 6.03 2.97
CA VAL A 216 29.87 7.27 2.48
C VAL A 216 28.99 6.97 1.28
N THR A 217 27.72 7.33 1.37
CA THR A 217 26.77 7.39 0.25
C THR A 217 26.16 8.78 0.19
N ASN A 218 26.20 9.42 -0.99
CA ASN A 218 25.61 10.74 -1.20
C ASN A 218 24.28 10.59 -1.95
N ALA A 219 23.23 11.23 -1.43
CA ALA A 219 22.01 11.52 -2.16
C ALA A 219 22.05 12.97 -2.64
N ASP A 220 22.10 13.17 -3.95
CA ASP A 220 22.24 14.49 -4.58
C ASP A 220 20.93 14.86 -5.28
N ILE A 221 20.38 16.02 -4.94
CA ILE A 221 19.09 16.52 -5.42
C ILE A 221 19.33 17.88 -6.06
N ALA A 222 18.88 18.14 -7.28
CA ALA A 222 18.97 19.47 -7.88
C ALA A 222 17.87 19.71 -8.91
N CYS A 223 17.20 20.87 -8.82
CA CYS A 223 16.23 21.32 -9.80
C CYS A 223 16.47 22.78 -10.18
N ASP A 224 16.17 23.10 -11.43
CA ASP A 224 16.16 24.48 -11.91
C ASP A 224 14.92 25.22 -11.40
N TYR A 225 15.15 26.42 -10.88
CA TYR A 225 14.12 27.27 -10.32
C TYR A 225 13.53 28.19 -11.38
N THR A 226 12.24 28.03 -11.65
CA THR A 226 11.55 28.70 -12.76
C THR A 226 10.41 29.62 -12.32
N SER A 227 10.32 29.94 -11.02
CA SER A 227 9.25 30.78 -10.45
C SER A 227 9.74 32.19 -10.08
N TYR A 228 8.83 33.00 -9.52
CA TYR A 228 9.15 34.32 -8.96
C TYR A 228 10.12 34.20 -7.76
N PRO A 229 10.89 35.25 -7.42
CA PRO A 229 11.87 35.17 -6.36
C PRO A 229 11.29 34.72 -5.01
N ILE A 230 12.00 33.82 -4.33
CA ILE A 230 11.73 33.40 -2.95
C ILE A 230 12.89 33.78 -2.05
N HIS A 231 12.57 34.02 -0.78
CA HIS A 231 13.54 34.37 0.24
C HIS A 231 13.50 33.34 1.36
N PRO A 232 14.43 32.36 1.36
CA PRO A 232 14.61 31.43 2.46
C PRO A 232 14.88 32.18 3.78
N PHE A 233 14.16 31.82 4.83
CA PHE A 233 14.41 32.37 6.17
C PHE A 233 14.55 31.27 7.24
N ALA A 234 14.08 30.06 6.97
CA ALA A 234 14.37 28.90 7.80
C ALA A 234 14.54 27.62 6.96
N PHE A 235 15.21 26.62 7.50
CA PHE A 235 15.36 25.31 6.87
C PHE A 235 15.25 24.18 7.90
N ARG A 236 14.83 22.99 7.47
CA ARG A 236 14.78 21.78 8.29
C ARG A 236 15.38 20.61 7.51
N THR A 237 16.20 19.82 8.17
CA THR A 237 16.76 18.58 7.63
C THR A 237 16.06 17.38 8.24
N HIS A 238 15.80 16.35 7.44
CA HIS A 238 15.25 15.09 7.94
C HIS A 238 15.87 13.90 7.22
N THR A 239 16.36 12.97 8.03
CA THR A 239 16.79 11.61 7.67
C THR A 239 16.40 10.68 8.82
N HIS A 240 16.60 9.38 8.63
CA HIS A 240 16.63 8.40 9.71
C HIS A 240 18.07 8.30 10.28
N HIS A 241 18.46 7.14 10.81
CA HIS A 241 19.68 6.99 11.63
C HIS A 241 21.00 6.95 10.88
N LEU A 242 20.99 6.71 9.56
CA LEU A 242 22.21 6.63 8.75
C LEU A 242 22.72 8.00 8.32
N GLY A 243 21.85 9.02 8.33
CA GLY A 243 22.21 10.38 7.95
C GLY A 243 23.29 10.97 8.86
N LYS A 244 24.33 11.55 8.24
CA LYS A 244 25.46 12.18 8.92
C LYS A 244 25.42 13.69 8.82
N VAL A 245 25.08 14.22 7.65
CA VAL A 245 24.91 15.64 7.41
C VAL A 245 24.00 15.84 6.20
N VAL A 246 23.17 16.89 6.26
CA VAL A 246 22.36 17.35 5.13
C VAL A 246 22.65 18.83 4.90
N SER A 247 22.90 19.20 3.65
CA SER A 247 23.23 20.57 3.24
C SER A 247 22.41 20.97 2.01
N GLY A 248 21.91 22.20 1.99
CA GLY A 248 21.18 22.78 0.86
C GLY A 248 21.81 24.09 0.38
N TYR A 249 21.77 24.30 -0.92
CA TYR A 249 22.46 25.37 -1.62
C TYR A 249 21.60 25.96 -2.74
N ARG A 250 21.84 27.23 -3.04
CA ARG A 250 21.49 27.86 -4.31
C ARG A 250 22.74 27.93 -5.18
N ILE A 251 22.60 27.60 -6.45
CA ILE A 251 23.64 27.72 -7.47
C ILE A 251 23.20 28.82 -8.45
N ARG A 252 24.03 29.85 -8.61
CA ARG A 252 23.83 30.95 -9.54
C ARG A 252 25.16 31.27 -10.20
N ASP A 253 25.23 31.25 -11.52
CA ASP A 253 26.46 31.49 -12.28
C ASP A 253 27.63 30.58 -11.84
N GLY A 254 27.33 29.32 -11.51
CA GLY A 254 28.29 28.34 -10.98
C GLY A 254 28.71 28.56 -9.51
N LYS A 255 28.26 29.64 -8.86
CA LYS A 255 28.56 29.92 -7.44
C LYS A 255 27.55 29.25 -6.51
N TRP A 256 28.04 28.40 -5.62
CA TRP A 256 27.27 27.76 -4.56
C TRP A 256 27.12 28.69 -3.36
N THR A 257 25.88 28.96 -2.96
CA THR A 257 25.55 29.77 -1.79
C THR A 257 24.77 28.91 -0.81
N LEU A 258 25.32 28.72 0.39
CA LEU A 258 24.70 27.89 1.42
C LEU A 258 23.35 28.47 1.84
N ILE A 259 22.30 27.66 1.82
CA ILE A 259 20.98 27.98 2.40
C ILE A 259 20.96 27.52 3.87
N GLY A 260 21.43 26.29 4.12
CA GLY A 260 21.48 25.69 5.45
C GLY A 260 22.21 24.35 5.44
N ARG A 261 22.81 23.99 6.58
CA ARG A 261 23.52 22.73 6.79
C ARG A 261 23.33 22.28 8.23
N GLN A 262 22.95 21.02 8.43
CA GLN A 262 22.70 20.48 9.76
C GLN A 262 22.93 18.97 9.84
N SER A 263 23.28 18.47 11.03
CA SER A 263 23.22 17.04 11.31
C SER A 263 21.77 16.62 11.52
N PRO A 264 21.24 15.65 10.77
CA PRO A 264 19.85 15.23 10.93
C PRO A 264 19.61 14.44 12.23
N LEU A 265 20.66 14.11 13.00
CA LEU A 265 20.58 13.48 14.32
C LEU A 265 20.41 14.50 15.47
N LEU A 266 20.57 15.79 15.19
CA LEU A 266 20.22 16.87 16.10
C LEU A 266 18.70 17.15 16.06
N PRO A 267 18.14 17.90 17.03
CA PRO A 267 16.71 18.24 17.03
C PRO A 267 16.20 18.73 15.67
N GLN A 268 15.34 17.95 15.02
CA GLN A 268 14.86 18.23 13.65
C GLN A 268 13.78 19.33 13.60
N ALA A 269 14.11 20.52 14.08
CA ALA A 269 13.30 21.73 13.98
C ALA A 269 13.70 22.57 12.75
N PHE A 270 13.01 23.69 12.58
CA PHE A 270 13.43 24.72 11.63
C PHE A 270 14.55 25.58 12.25
N TYR A 271 15.65 25.72 11.52
CA TYR A 271 16.81 26.55 11.85
C TYR A 271 16.84 27.76 10.93
N ALA A 272 17.43 28.87 11.38
CA ALA A 272 17.54 30.07 10.54
C ALA A 272 18.35 29.80 9.27
N ALA A 273 17.78 30.14 8.11
CA ALA A 273 18.46 30.03 6.83
C ALA A 273 19.43 31.21 6.63
N ASN A 274 20.39 31.02 5.72
CA ASN A 274 21.26 32.09 5.29
C ASN A 274 20.47 33.17 4.54
N LYS A 275 20.54 34.41 5.02
CA LYS A 275 19.81 35.56 4.46
C LYS A 275 20.29 35.96 3.06
N ASP A 276 21.50 35.59 2.69
CA ASP A 276 22.10 35.93 1.39
C ASP A 276 21.72 34.93 0.26
N ALA A 277 20.88 33.94 0.57
CA ALA A 277 20.49 32.87 -0.33
C ALA A 277 19.12 33.10 -0.98
N ASP A 278 18.86 34.31 -1.50
CA ASP A 278 17.67 34.56 -2.35
C ASP A 278 17.66 33.62 -3.55
N ILE A 279 16.53 32.99 -3.87
CA ILE A 279 16.41 32.09 -5.03
C ILE A 279 15.50 32.76 -6.06
N LYS A 280 15.95 32.87 -7.31
CA LYS A 280 15.24 33.54 -8.39
C LYS A 280 15.28 32.70 -9.66
N TYR A 281 14.43 33.10 -10.63
CA TYR A 281 14.36 32.46 -11.94
C TYR A 281 15.77 32.25 -12.55
N GLY A 282 16.05 31.01 -12.95
CA GLY A 282 17.31 30.59 -13.56
C GLY A 282 18.38 30.11 -12.57
N ASP A 283 18.14 30.17 -11.27
CA ASP A 283 19.00 29.49 -10.29
C ASP A 283 18.75 27.98 -10.29
N THR A 284 19.73 27.18 -9.86
CA THR A 284 19.52 25.77 -9.50
C THR A 284 19.50 25.64 -7.98
N VAL A 285 18.49 25.00 -7.41
CA VAL A 285 18.43 24.70 -5.98
C VAL A 285 18.87 23.26 -5.78
N ALA A 286 19.87 23.04 -4.92
CA ALA A 286 20.52 21.75 -4.75
C ALA A 286 20.61 21.35 -3.28
N ALA A 287 20.52 20.05 -2.98
CA ALA A 287 20.77 19.49 -1.66
C ALA A 287 21.61 18.21 -1.76
N ARG A 288 22.40 17.96 -0.71
CA ARG A 288 23.13 16.71 -0.51
C ARG A 288 22.82 16.16 0.88
N CYS A 289 22.41 14.90 0.94
CA CYS A 289 22.47 14.11 2.17
C CYS A 289 23.65 13.14 2.11
N VAL A 290 24.38 13.05 3.22
CA VAL A 290 25.50 12.12 3.38
C VAL A 290 25.09 11.04 4.36
N PHE A 291 25.17 9.78 3.94
CA PHE A 291 24.84 8.60 4.72
C PHE A 291 26.05 7.71 4.96
N SER A 292 26.03 6.92 6.04
CA SER A 292 26.92 5.75 6.22
C SER A 292 26.10 4.47 6.26
N GLY A 293 26.46 3.48 5.47
CA GLY A 293 25.92 2.12 5.52
C GLY A 293 26.64 1.21 6.52
N GLU A 294 27.59 1.73 7.30
CA GLU A 294 28.25 0.96 8.37
C GLU A 294 27.23 0.50 9.42
N GLY A 295 27.35 -0.75 9.85
CA GLY A 295 26.38 -1.39 10.75
C GLY A 295 25.11 -1.92 10.08
N ARG A 296 24.87 -1.60 8.79
CA ARG A 296 23.81 -2.25 8.00
C ARG A 296 24.35 -3.50 7.31
N THR A 297 23.54 -4.57 7.31
CA THR A 297 23.85 -5.84 6.65
C THR A 297 23.19 -5.98 5.28
N SER A 298 22.21 -5.13 4.95
CA SER A 298 21.53 -5.07 3.65
C SER A 298 21.55 -3.66 3.06
N LYS A 299 21.25 -3.55 1.75
CA LYS A 299 21.04 -2.25 1.10
C LYS A 299 19.88 -1.52 1.78
N THR A 300 20.02 -0.21 1.98
CA THR A 300 18.98 0.68 2.49
C THR A 300 18.53 1.59 1.35
N TYR A 301 17.22 1.67 1.13
CA TYR A 301 16.60 2.49 0.08
C TYR A 301 15.96 3.73 0.68
N ILE A 302 15.59 4.71 -0.16
CA ILE A 302 14.71 5.79 0.29
C ILE A 302 13.30 5.23 0.54
N GLY A 303 12.72 5.55 1.70
CA GLY A 303 11.41 5.04 2.10
C GLY A 303 10.90 5.62 3.42
N GLY A 304 9.68 5.23 3.78
CA GLY A 304 8.90 5.75 4.89
C GLY A 304 9.28 5.23 6.28
N THR A 305 9.96 4.08 6.34
CA THR A 305 10.15 3.33 7.58
C THR A 305 11.49 3.61 8.23
N SER A 306 11.65 3.29 9.50
CA SER A 306 12.93 3.43 10.21
C SER A 306 14.06 2.59 9.64
N ASP A 307 13.74 1.49 8.94
CA ASP A 307 14.71 0.65 8.25
C ASP A 307 15.09 1.20 6.87
N ASP A 308 14.25 2.04 6.28
CA ASP A 308 14.58 2.85 5.12
C ASP A 308 15.39 4.08 5.52
N GLU A 309 15.72 4.92 4.54
CA GLU A 309 16.23 6.26 4.78
C GLU A 309 15.36 7.33 4.13
N MET A 310 15.51 8.56 4.58
CA MET A 310 14.98 9.73 3.90
C MET A 310 16.08 10.75 3.69
N CYS A 311 16.00 11.48 2.58
CA CYS A 311 16.84 12.64 2.35
C CYS A 311 15.95 13.83 2.07
N ASN A 312 15.49 14.52 3.12
CA ASN A 312 14.59 15.67 2.98
C ASN A 312 15.28 16.95 3.46
N PHE A 313 15.26 17.97 2.60
CA PHE A 313 15.67 19.33 2.92
C PHE A 313 14.50 20.28 2.68
N TYR A 314 13.90 20.75 3.76
CA TYR A 314 12.79 21.69 3.76
C TYR A 314 13.34 23.11 3.81
N ILE A 315 12.92 23.97 2.89
CA ILE A 315 13.23 25.40 2.87
C ILE A 315 11.94 26.16 3.14
N MET A 316 11.86 26.82 4.28
CA MET A 316 10.79 27.77 4.57
C MET A 316 11.18 29.13 3.99
N TYR A 317 10.34 29.66 3.10
CA TYR A 317 10.60 30.89 2.38
C TYR A 317 9.40 31.85 2.44
N TYR A 318 9.60 33.10 2.04
CA TYR A 318 8.51 34.02 1.73
C TYR A 318 8.58 34.55 0.30
N MET A 319 7.43 34.91 -0.25
CA MET A 319 7.24 35.51 -1.59
C MET A 319 6.34 36.73 -1.53
N ASP A 320 6.43 37.62 -2.52
CA ASP A 320 5.43 38.66 -2.73
C ASP A 320 4.03 38.05 -2.93
N SER A 321 3.04 38.59 -2.22
CA SER A 321 1.68 38.04 -2.18
C SER A 321 0.99 37.88 -3.53
N LYS A 322 1.35 38.68 -4.55
CA LYS A 322 0.73 38.60 -5.88
C LYS A 322 1.21 37.38 -6.68
N HIS A 323 2.37 36.84 -6.33
CA HIS A 323 3.04 35.77 -7.07
C HIS A 323 3.29 34.54 -6.19
N ALA A 324 2.73 34.53 -4.99
CA ALA A 324 3.03 33.55 -3.98
C ALA A 324 2.57 32.14 -4.37
N VAL A 325 3.53 31.22 -4.39
CA VAL A 325 3.27 29.79 -4.47
C VAL A 325 3.54 29.22 -3.08
N PRO A 326 2.54 28.64 -2.39
CA PRO A 326 2.70 28.24 -0.99
C PRO A 326 3.52 26.95 -0.82
N PHE A 327 3.58 26.07 -1.83
CA PHE A 327 4.30 24.80 -1.75
C PHE A 327 4.99 24.48 -3.08
N MET A 328 6.25 24.09 -3.01
CA MET A 328 7.07 23.63 -4.14
C MET A 328 7.85 22.38 -3.74
N ASN A 329 8.19 21.53 -4.70
CA ASN A 329 9.04 20.36 -4.47
C ASN A 329 10.08 20.20 -5.59
N CYS A 330 11.15 19.47 -5.27
CA CYS A 330 12.18 19.02 -6.19
C CYS A 330 12.54 17.58 -5.85
N MET A 331 12.38 16.70 -6.84
CA MET A 331 12.63 15.26 -6.71
C MET A 331 13.65 14.77 -7.76
N GLU A 332 14.30 15.69 -8.48
CA GLU A 332 15.25 15.36 -9.55
C GLU A 332 16.64 15.05 -8.97
N THR A 333 17.23 13.98 -9.48
CA THR A 333 18.58 13.55 -9.09
C THR A 333 19.63 14.47 -9.70
N GLY A 334 20.49 15.02 -8.85
CA GLY A 334 21.57 15.90 -9.26
C GLY A 334 22.63 15.19 -10.10
N SER A 335 23.10 15.84 -11.17
CA SER A 335 24.16 15.27 -12.02
C SER A 335 25.50 15.21 -11.27
N LYS A 336 26.28 14.16 -11.54
CA LYS A 336 27.61 14.00 -10.93
C LYS A 336 28.54 15.17 -11.29
N GLU A 337 28.42 15.70 -12.50
CA GLU A 337 29.21 16.81 -13.03
C GLU A 337 28.96 18.10 -12.24
N LEU A 338 27.70 18.41 -11.94
CA LEU A 338 27.32 19.57 -11.14
C LEU A 338 27.91 19.43 -9.72
N PHE A 339 27.66 18.28 -9.08
CA PHE A 339 28.04 18.03 -7.70
C PHE A 339 29.53 17.78 -7.45
N ARG A 340 30.36 17.70 -8.50
CA ARG A 340 31.84 17.74 -8.35
C ARG A 340 32.33 19.07 -7.77
N HIS A 341 31.58 20.15 -7.96
CA HIS A 341 31.93 21.50 -7.51
C HIS A 341 31.25 21.90 -6.20
N ILE A 342 30.54 20.98 -5.54
CA ILE A 342 29.89 21.28 -4.26
C ILE A 342 30.95 21.68 -3.20
N PRO A 343 30.67 22.69 -2.37
CA PRO A 343 31.58 23.08 -1.30
C PRO A 343 31.94 21.91 -0.37
N ALA A 344 33.20 21.85 0.06
CA ALA A 344 33.74 20.69 0.79
C ALA A 344 33.00 20.44 2.12
N GLU A 345 32.51 21.50 2.78
CA GLU A 345 31.76 21.41 4.03
C GLU A 345 30.48 20.57 3.91
N ALA A 346 29.92 20.41 2.70
CA ALA A 346 28.76 19.55 2.46
C ALA A 346 29.02 18.08 2.78
N ASN A 347 30.28 17.64 2.74
CA ASN A 347 30.69 16.25 2.97
C ASN A 347 31.21 16.01 4.40
N VAL A 348 31.45 17.08 5.17
CA VAL A 348 32.01 16.98 6.52
C VAL A 348 30.86 16.78 7.51
N PRO A 349 30.83 15.70 8.32
CA PRO A 349 29.84 15.56 9.39
C PRO A 349 29.95 16.69 10.42
N ILE A 350 28.82 17.13 10.98
CA ILE A 350 28.83 18.04 12.12
C ILE A 350 29.02 17.17 13.38
N PRO A 351 30.04 17.43 14.23
CA PRO A 351 30.23 16.65 15.45
C PRO A 351 29.03 16.83 16.39
N VAL A 352 28.51 15.72 16.90
CA VAL A 352 27.37 15.68 17.83
C VAL A 352 27.85 15.07 19.13
N SER A 353 27.70 15.75 20.27
CA SER A 353 27.97 15.14 21.56
C SER A 353 26.86 14.16 21.94
N PRO A 354 27.13 13.08 22.70
CA PRO A 354 26.12 12.11 23.11
C PRO A 354 24.93 12.74 23.86
N GLU A 355 25.16 13.85 24.57
CA GLU A 355 24.13 14.62 25.29
C GLU A 355 23.24 15.48 24.37
N GLN A 356 23.74 15.81 23.17
CA GLN A 356 23.03 16.59 22.14
C GLN A 356 22.36 15.71 21.08
N MET A 357 22.71 14.41 21.04
CA MET A 357 22.03 13.44 20.20
C MET A 357 20.58 13.32 20.67
N MET A 358 19.64 13.60 19.78
CA MET A 358 18.30 13.07 19.97
C MET A 358 18.42 11.55 19.87
N PRO A 359 17.89 10.77 20.82
CA PRO A 359 17.68 9.35 20.58
C PRO A 359 16.65 9.25 19.45
N MET A 360 17.13 9.05 18.22
CA MET A 360 16.32 8.47 17.15
C MET A 360 16.23 6.97 17.46
N MET A 361 15.58 6.63 18.58
CA MET A 361 15.37 5.25 18.99
C MET A 361 14.21 4.68 18.16
N HIS A 362 14.55 3.95 17.10
CA HIS A 362 13.75 2.81 16.65
C HIS A 362 14.38 1.48 17.08
N THR A 363 15.26 1.55 18.09
CA THR A 363 15.93 0.41 18.69
C THR A 363 15.22 0.01 19.98
N GLY A 364 14.59 -1.16 19.99
CA GLY A 364 14.42 -1.90 21.24
C GLY A 364 15.80 -2.18 21.82
N HIS A 365 16.05 -1.74 23.06
CA HIS A 365 17.32 -1.92 23.74
C HIS A 365 17.72 -3.40 23.81
N ARG A 366 18.85 -3.73 23.18
CA ARG A 366 19.72 -4.85 23.57
C ARG A 366 20.76 -4.24 24.53
N THR A 367 20.70 -4.55 25.81
CA THR A 367 21.77 -4.21 26.76
C THR A 367 22.57 -5.47 27.05
N ASP A 368 23.82 -5.50 26.58
CA ASP A 368 24.84 -6.43 27.07
C ASP A 368 25.07 -6.16 28.56
N HIS A 369 25.01 -7.23 29.35
CA HIS A 369 25.42 -7.24 30.74
C HIS A 369 26.95 -7.35 30.81
N GLN A 370 27.59 -6.40 31.51
CA GLN A 370 28.83 -6.71 32.22
C GLN A 370 28.86 -6.06 33.60
N GLU A 371 28.75 -6.94 34.60
CA GLU A 371 29.14 -6.87 36.01
C GLU A 371 28.83 -5.64 36.86
N ASN A 372 27.93 -5.85 37.84
CA ASN A 372 28.37 -5.79 39.24
C ASN A 372 27.47 -6.62 40.17
N LYS A 373 28.12 -7.53 40.91
CA LYS A 373 27.58 -8.30 42.04
C LYS A 373 27.02 -7.35 43.11
N SER A 374 25.83 -7.65 43.63
CA SER A 374 25.60 -8.13 45.01
C SER A 374 24.19 -7.78 45.52
N LEU A 375 23.54 -8.78 46.15
CA LEU A 375 22.40 -8.68 47.10
C LEU A 375 21.05 -8.29 46.44
N LEU A 376 19.93 -9.01 46.56
CA LEU A 376 19.45 -9.96 47.55
C LEU A 376 18.62 -11.06 46.87
N GLU A 377 18.78 -12.28 47.36
CA GLU A 377 17.84 -13.39 47.22
C GLU A 377 16.49 -13.03 47.86
N THR A 378 15.38 -13.36 47.21
CA THR A 378 14.34 -14.27 47.74
C THR A 378 13.16 -14.41 46.78
N ASN A 379 12.66 -15.64 46.70
CA ASN A 379 11.40 -16.10 46.09
C ASN A 379 11.44 -16.55 44.63
N ARG A 380 12.22 -17.62 44.40
CA ARG A 380 11.90 -18.66 43.41
C ARG A 380 11.17 -19.80 44.11
N ALA A 381 9.89 -19.94 43.83
CA ALA A 381 9.13 -21.19 43.76
C ALA A 381 7.76 -20.80 43.18
N ASP A 382 7.26 -21.58 42.23
CA ASP A 382 5.96 -21.42 41.55
C ASP A 382 5.95 -20.63 40.22
N GLU A 383 6.81 -21.00 39.26
CA GLU A 383 6.49 -20.81 37.82
C GLU A 383 7.35 -21.68 36.87
N GLU A 384 7.65 -22.93 37.25
CA GLU A 384 8.40 -23.88 36.41
C GLU A 384 7.54 -25.09 35.98
N VAL A 385 6.43 -24.88 35.25
CA VAL A 385 5.85 -25.94 34.40
C VAL A 385 5.02 -25.33 33.25
N LEU A 386 5.64 -25.11 32.07
CA LEU A 386 5.08 -25.18 30.70
C LEU A 386 5.77 -24.19 29.74
N ASN A 387 6.93 -24.58 29.19
CA ASN A 387 7.37 -24.10 27.88
C ASN A 387 8.35 -25.10 27.26
N GLN A 388 7.79 -26.14 26.63
CA GLN A 388 8.52 -26.91 25.61
C GLN A 388 8.25 -26.22 24.29
N GLY A 389 9.18 -25.38 23.83
CA GLY A 389 9.03 -24.55 22.64
C GLY A 389 8.84 -25.40 21.37
N TYR A 390 7.82 -25.06 20.59
CA TYR A 390 7.65 -25.50 19.21
C TYR A 390 8.52 -24.58 18.34
N HIS A 391 9.44 -25.12 17.53
CA HIS A 391 10.35 -24.31 16.70
C HIS A 391 10.43 -24.86 15.27
N VAL A 392 10.41 -23.94 14.30
CA VAL A 392 10.43 -24.17 12.86
C VAL A 392 11.68 -23.52 12.24
N GLU A 393 12.45 -24.31 11.50
CA GLU A 393 13.72 -23.91 10.88
C GLU A 393 13.68 -24.04 9.34
N GLU A 394 14.41 -23.19 8.62
CA GLU A 394 14.50 -23.26 7.15
C GLU A 394 15.28 -24.52 6.72
N VAL A 395 14.86 -25.13 5.61
CA VAL A 395 15.63 -26.16 4.90
C VAL A 395 16.30 -25.52 3.67
N PRO A 396 17.47 -24.87 3.80
CA PRO A 396 18.05 -24.04 2.73
C PRO A 396 18.58 -24.84 1.54
N THR A 397 18.70 -26.17 1.67
CA THR A 397 19.11 -27.07 0.60
C THR A 397 17.96 -27.49 -0.31
N TRP A 398 16.72 -27.09 0.02
CA TRP A 398 15.54 -27.38 -0.77
C TRP A 398 15.09 -26.15 -1.57
N PRO A 399 14.72 -26.29 -2.85
CA PRO A 399 14.80 -27.50 -3.67
C PRO A 399 16.24 -27.80 -4.10
N GLU A 400 16.57 -29.08 -4.32
CA GLU A 400 17.91 -29.49 -4.81
C GLU A 400 18.18 -29.01 -6.23
N SER A 401 17.10 -28.82 -7.01
CA SER A 401 17.14 -28.31 -8.38
C SER A 401 16.29 -27.05 -8.51
N TYR A 402 16.76 -26.10 -9.33
CA TYR A 402 16.02 -24.88 -9.62
C TYR A 402 14.66 -25.19 -10.28
N LEU A 403 13.59 -24.65 -9.70
CA LEU A 403 12.24 -24.70 -10.27
C LEU A 403 12.00 -23.43 -11.10
N GLN A 404 11.65 -23.60 -12.38
CA GLN A 404 11.35 -22.48 -13.26
C GLN A 404 9.91 -21.99 -13.01
N LEU A 405 9.75 -21.10 -12.03
CA LEU A 405 8.47 -20.59 -11.58
C LEU A 405 8.25 -19.13 -12.01
N GLY A 406 6.97 -18.76 -12.11
CA GLY A 406 6.54 -17.36 -12.11
C GLY A 406 6.11 -16.93 -10.71
N GLN A 407 5.24 -15.93 -10.62
CA GLN A 407 4.64 -15.56 -9.34
C GLN A 407 3.88 -16.77 -8.77
N VAL A 408 4.35 -17.31 -7.65
CA VAL A 408 3.70 -18.42 -6.96
C VAL A 408 2.49 -17.89 -6.21
N SER A 409 1.30 -18.17 -6.75
CA SER A 409 0.05 -17.59 -6.24
C SER A 409 -0.69 -18.53 -5.30
N GLY A 410 -0.47 -19.84 -5.39
CA GLY A 410 -1.13 -20.82 -4.54
C GLY A 410 -0.31 -22.10 -4.35
N LEU A 411 -0.53 -22.77 -3.23
CA LEU A 411 0.07 -24.04 -2.83
C LEU A 411 -1.01 -24.98 -2.30
N ALA A 412 -0.88 -26.26 -2.59
CA ALA A 412 -1.69 -27.33 -2.00
C ALA A 412 -0.84 -28.56 -1.72
N LEU A 413 -1.41 -29.55 -1.03
CA LEU A 413 -0.80 -30.84 -0.79
C LEU A 413 -1.73 -31.93 -1.30
N ASP A 414 -1.22 -32.90 -2.05
CA ASP A 414 -2.02 -34.07 -2.41
C ASP A 414 -2.11 -35.07 -1.24
N SER A 415 -2.84 -36.17 -1.44
CA SER A 415 -3.02 -37.23 -0.43
C SER A 415 -1.71 -37.83 0.07
N ASP A 416 -0.67 -37.80 -0.77
CA ASP A 416 0.66 -38.37 -0.53
C ASP A 416 1.64 -37.32 0.03
N ASP A 417 1.14 -36.13 0.40
CA ASP A 417 1.89 -34.97 0.86
C ASP A 417 2.89 -34.42 -0.18
N ASN A 418 2.69 -34.70 -1.47
CA ASN A 418 3.45 -34.00 -2.51
C ASN A 418 2.98 -32.54 -2.59
N LEU A 419 3.94 -31.64 -2.83
CA LEU A 419 3.67 -30.22 -2.95
C LEU A 419 3.07 -29.92 -4.34
N VAL A 420 1.88 -29.34 -4.36
CA VAL A 420 1.26 -28.82 -5.58
C VAL A 420 1.47 -27.30 -5.63
N ILE A 421 2.19 -26.82 -6.63
CA ILE A 421 2.50 -25.39 -6.83
C ILE A 421 1.63 -24.85 -7.95
N PHE A 422 0.96 -23.73 -7.71
CA PHE A 422 0.21 -22.96 -8.71
C PHE A 422 0.86 -21.61 -8.95
N HIS A 423 1.30 -21.35 -10.19
CA HIS A 423 2.05 -20.15 -10.54
C HIS A 423 1.59 -19.49 -11.85
N ARG A 424 1.92 -18.21 -12.00
CA ARG A 424 1.47 -17.37 -13.14
C ARG A 424 2.34 -17.44 -14.40
N GLY A 425 3.28 -18.38 -14.48
CA GLY A 425 4.21 -18.47 -15.61
C GLY A 425 4.90 -17.13 -15.94
N ASP A 426 4.79 -16.70 -17.19
CA ASP A 426 5.27 -15.41 -17.69
C ASP A 426 4.31 -14.23 -17.43
N HIS A 427 3.06 -14.51 -17.05
CA HIS A 427 2.11 -13.46 -16.67
C HIS A 427 2.48 -12.86 -15.31
N ARG A 428 2.17 -11.56 -15.15
CA ARG A 428 2.39 -10.81 -13.92
C ARG A 428 1.11 -10.06 -13.56
N TRP A 429 0.68 -10.19 -12.30
CA TRP A 429 -0.34 -9.30 -11.76
C TRP A 429 0.36 -7.99 -11.37
N GLY A 430 -0.03 -6.90 -12.00
CA GLY A 430 0.40 -5.55 -11.64
C GLY A 430 -0.76 -4.57 -11.64
N VAL A 431 -0.44 -3.29 -11.41
CA VAL A 431 -1.41 -2.19 -11.31
C VAL A 431 -2.27 -2.01 -12.56
N ASN A 432 -1.80 -2.46 -13.73
CA ASN A 432 -2.49 -2.34 -15.02
C ASN A 432 -3.17 -3.64 -15.47
N SER A 433 -3.28 -4.66 -14.61
CA SER A 433 -3.93 -5.93 -14.98
C SER A 433 -5.45 -5.78 -15.11
N PHE A 434 -6.06 -4.88 -14.34
CA PHE A 434 -7.50 -4.64 -14.32
C PHE A 434 -7.81 -3.14 -14.40
N ASP A 435 -8.98 -2.80 -14.93
CA ASP A 435 -9.53 -1.44 -14.82
C ASP A 435 -10.37 -1.28 -13.54
N ASN A 436 -10.96 -0.10 -13.37
CA ASN A 436 -11.82 0.23 -12.22
C ASN A 436 -13.13 -0.58 -12.17
N GLN A 437 -13.47 -1.33 -13.22
CA GLN A 437 -14.62 -2.23 -13.26
C GLN A 437 -14.21 -3.70 -13.04
N ALA A 438 -12.97 -3.92 -12.61
CA ALA A 438 -12.35 -5.22 -12.47
C ALA A 438 -12.31 -6.02 -13.79
N ILE A 439 -12.33 -5.37 -14.95
CA ILE A 439 -12.20 -6.05 -16.24
C ILE A 439 -10.72 -6.21 -16.57
N TYR A 440 -10.32 -7.43 -16.92
CA TYR A 440 -8.93 -7.74 -17.25
C TYR A 440 -8.47 -7.07 -18.55
N GLN A 441 -7.36 -6.34 -18.52
CA GLN A 441 -6.92 -5.49 -19.64
C GLN A 441 -5.99 -6.20 -20.63
N GLN A 442 -5.40 -7.33 -20.23
CA GLN A 442 -4.33 -7.99 -20.99
C GLN A 442 -4.80 -9.26 -21.71
N MET A 443 -6.08 -9.31 -22.12
CA MET A 443 -6.67 -10.48 -22.80
C MET A 443 -5.92 -10.87 -24.09
N SER A 444 -5.27 -9.89 -24.74
CA SER A 444 -4.50 -10.07 -25.97
C SER A 444 -3.23 -10.91 -25.81
N LEU A 445 -2.73 -11.09 -24.58
CA LEU A 445 -1.59 -11.99 -24.32
C LEU A 445 -1.93 -13.47 -24.57
N GLY A 446 -3.23 -13.81 -24.59
CA GLY A 446 -3.67 -15.20 -24.60
C GLY A 446 -3.51 -15.87 -23.23
N PRO A 447 -3.91 -17.15 -23.08
CA PRO A 447 -3.68 -17.89 -21.85
C PRO A 447 -2.20 -18.23 -21.67
N ILE A 448 -1.79 -18.44 -20.42
CA ILE A 448 -0.43 -18.81 -20.02
C ILE A 448 -0.01 -20.09 -20.74
N GLN A 449 1.10 -20.01 -21.48
CA GLN A 449 1.56 -21.11 -22.34
C GLN A 449 2.38 -22.17 -21.61
N GLN A 450 2.86 -21.88 -20.40
CA GLN A 450 3.55 -22.83 -19.54
C GLN A 450 2.54 -23.68 -18.74
N SER A 451 2.98 -24.82 -18.23
CA SER A 451 2.21 -25.55 -17.20
C SER A 451 2.19 -24.71 -15.92
N THR A 452 1.00 -24.38 -15.43
CA THR A 452 0.82 -23.53 -14.23
C THR A 452 0.72 -24.32 -12.94
N ILE A 453 0.39 -25.62 -13.02
CA ILE A 453 0.25 -26.53 -11.88
C ILE A 453 1.41 -27.53 -11.93
N LEU A 454 2.25 -27.54 -10.90
CA LEU A 454 3.38 -28.47 -10.77
C LEU A 454 3.22 -29.29 -9.48
N VAL A 455 3.24 -30.61 -9.58
CA VAL A 455 3.38 -31.50 -8.42
C VAL A 455 4.85 -31.77 -8.22
N VAL A 456 5.35 -31.56 -7.00
CA VAL A 456 6.76 -31.52 -6.65
C VAL A 456 7.03 -32.44 -5.46
N ASP A 457 8.13 -33.18 -5.55
CA ASP A 457 8.64 -34.03 -4.48
C ASP A 457 8.99 -33.17 -3.25
N PRO A 458 8.35 -33.40 -2.09
CA PRO A 458 8.53 -32.57 -0.91
C PRO A 458 9.93 -32.73 -0.29
N VAL A 459 10.66 -33.80 -0.61
CA VAL A 459 12.00 -34.09 -0.07
C VAL A 459 13.08 -33.48 -0.95
N LYS A 460 13.01 -33.68 -2.27
CA LYS A 460 14.07 -33.25 -3.21
C LYS A 460 13.75 -31.97 -3.98
N GLY A 461 12.47 -31.63 -4.12
CA GLY A 461 12.05 -30.47 -4.89
C GLY A 461 12.06 -30.71 -6.42
N ARG A 462 12.04 -31.96 -6.86
CA ARG A 462 11.92 -32.32 -8.29
C ARG A 462 10.46 -32.30 -8.74
N VAL A 463 10.20 -31.87 -9.96
CA VAL A 463 8.85 -31.94 -10.56
C VAL A 463 8.50 -33.40 -10.85
N LEU A 464 7.38 -33.86 -10.29
CA LEU A 464 6.78 -35.18 -10.51
C LEU A 464 5.77 -35.14 -11.66
N LYS A 465 5.02 -34.05 -11.75
CA LYS A 465 3.94 -33.87 -12.72
C LYS A 465 3.72 -32.39 -13.04
N ALA A 466 3.30 -32.10 -14.26
CA ALA A 466 2.95 -30.75 -14.70
C ALA A 466 1.61 -30.77 -15.46
N SER A 467 0.77 -29.77 -15.23
CA SER A 467 -0.59 -29.61 -15.78
C SER A 467 -0.97 -28.13 -15.88
N GLY A 468 -2.14 -27.81 -16.45
CA GLY A 468 -2.69 -26.46 -16.48
C GLY A 468 -2.25 -25.58 -17.65
N ARG A 469 -1.70 -26.19 -18.70
CA ARG A 469 -1.15 -25.46 -19.85
C ARG A 469 -2.26 -24.85 -20.70
N ASN A 470 -2.14 -23.59 -21.10
CA ASN A 470 -3.12 -22.88 -21.95
C ASN A 470 -4.52 -22.74 -21.33
N MET A 471 -4.65 -22.82 -20.01
CA MET A 471 -5.95 -22.77 -19.32
C MET A 471 -6.23 -21.45 -18.60
N PHE A 472 -5.20 -20.80 -18.08
CA PHE A 472 -5.33 -19.69 -17.13
C PHE A 472 -4.77 -18.39 -17.69
N TYR A 473 -5.28 -17.28 -17.19
CA TYR A 473 -4.80 -15.94 -17.50
C TYR A 473 -4.13 -15.28 -16.31
N LEU A 474 -4.70 -15.44 -15.12
CA LEU A 474 -4.12 -14.89 -13.90
C LEU A 474 -4.52 -15.75 -12.70
N PRO A 475 -3.87 -16.91 -12.53
CA PRO A 475 -4.18 -17.86 -11.47
C PRO A 475 -3.92 -17.26 -10.09
N HIS A 476 -4.72 -17.68 -9.10
CA HIS A 476 -4.62 -17.22 -7.71
C HIS A 476 -4.51 -18.39 -6.73
N GLY A 477 -5.61 -18.89 -6.16
CA GLY A 477 -5.62 -19.96 -5.16
C GLY A 477 -5.76 -21.37 -5.75
N ILE A 478 -5.29 -22.37 -4.99
CA ILE A 478 -5.43 -23.79 -5.31
C ILE A 478 -5.66 -24.60 -4.03
N THR A 479 -6.51 -25.63 -4.09
CA THR A 479 -6.66 -26.65 -3.04
C THR A 479 -6.97 -28.00 -3.69
N THR A 480 -6.53 -29.08 -3.05
CA THR A 480 -6.81 -30.46 -3.44
C THR A 480 -8.05 -30.99 -2.71
N ASP A 481 -8.91 -31.73 -3.41
CA ASP A 481 -9.97 -32.51 -2.77
C ASP A 481 -9.50 -33.92 -2.39
N ALA A 482 -10.38 -34.69 -1.76
CA ALA A 482 -10.08 -36.06 -1.31
C ALA A 482 -9.72 -37.03 -2.45
N ASP A 483 -10.08 -36.70 -3.69
CA ASP A 483 -9.74 -37.47 -4.90
C ASP A 483 -8.50 -36.90 -5.61
N ASN A 484 -7.76 -36.01 -4.94
CA ASN A 484 -6.63 -35.22 -5.43
C ASN A 484 -6.95 -34.24 -6.57
N ASN A 485 -8.22 -34.03 -6.93
CA ASN A 485 -8.58 -33.05 -7.95
C ASN A 485 -8.26 -31.63 -7.47
N TYR A 486 -7.93 -30.75 -8.40
CA TYR A 486 -7.53 -29.38 -8.08
C TYR A 486 -8.73 -28.45 -8.17
N TRP A 487 -9.07 -27.78 -7.08
CA TRP A 487 -9.93 -26.61 -7.06
C TRP A 487 -9.07 -25.37 -7.19
N VAL A 488 -9.31 -24.55 -8.21
CA VAL A 488 -8.45 -23.42 -8.56
C VAL A 488 -9.28 -22.18 -8.86
N THR A 489 -8.73 -21.01 -8.55
CA THR A 489 -9.32 -19.71 -8.91
C THR A 489 -8.46 -19.00 -9.96
N ASP A 490 -9.13 -18.29 -10.87
CA ASP A 490 -8.49 -17.36 -11.79
C ASP A 490 -9.20 -16.01 -11.71
N VAL A 491 -8.45 -14.99 -11.30
CA VAL A 491 -9.00 -13.66 -11.06
C VAL A 491 -9.27 -12.89 -12.35
N ALA A 492 -8.55 -13.18 -13.43
CA ALA A 492 -8.78 -12.56 -14.73
C ALA A 492 -10.02 -13.15 -15.40
N LEU A 493 -10.24 -14.45 -15.22
CA LEU A 493 -11.43 -15.14 -15.70
C LEU A 493 -12.64 -14.88 -14.79
N HIS A 494 -12.47 -14.45 -13.54
CA HIS A 494 -13.54 -14.38 -12.54
C HIS A 494 -14.22 -15.74 -12.33
N GLN A 495 -13.43 -16.82 -12.36
CA GLN A 495 -13.92 -18.19 -12.37
C GLN A 495 -13.22 -19.06 -11.35
N VAL A 496 -13.94 -20.13 -10.97
CA VAL A 496 -13.44 -21.21 -10.14
C VAL A 496 -13.61 -22.52 -10.90
N PHE A 497 -12.57 -23.34 -10.94
CA PHE A 497 -12.58 -24.62 -11.65
C PHE A 497 -12.29 -25.78 -10.71
N LYS A 498 -12.92 -26.92 -10.97
CA LYS A 498 -12.45 -28.22 -10.51
C LYS A 498 -11.77 -28.92 -11.68
N LEU A 499 -10.50 -29.29 -11.53
CA LEU A 499 -9.70 -29.96 -12.56
C LEU A 499 -9.33 -31.37 -12.13
N SER A 500 -9.33 -32.30 -13.08
CA SER A 500 -8.89 -33.66 -12.81
C SER A 500 -7.40 -33.71 -12.50
N SER A 501 -7.06 -34.48 -11.48
CA SER A 501 -5.67 -34.79 -11.12
C SER A 501 -5.01 -35.81 -12.03
N ASP A 502 -5.71 -36.34 -13.05
CA ASP A 502 -5.17 -37.36 -13.96
C ASP A 502 -4.08 -36.83 -14.91
N GLY A 503 -3.91 -35.51 -14.99
CA GLY A 503 -2.90 -34.85 -15.83
C GLY A 503 -3.34 -34.60 -17.26
N ARG A 504 -4.64 -34.78 -17.55
CA ARG A 504 -5.23 -34.47 -18.85
C ARG A 504 -5.94 -33.11 -18.89
N ASP A 505 -5.74 -32.28 -17.86
CA ASP A 505 -6.26 -30.91 -17.79
C ASP A 505 -7.80 -30.83 -17.96
N LYS A 506 -8.52 -31.90 -17.59
CA LYS A 506 -9.97 -31.98 -17.75
C LYS A 506 -10.69 -31.12 -16.71
N VAL A 507 -11.48 -30.15 -17.17
CA VAL A 507 -12.40 -29.39 -16.33
C VAL A 507 -13.61 -30.26 -15.96
N LEU A 508 -13.80 -30.49 -14.67
CA LEU A 508 -14.91 -31.24 -14.09
C LEU A 508 -16.07 -30.33 -13.68
N VAL A 509 -15.74 -29.14 -13.15
CA VAL A 509 -16.69 -28.10 -12.75
C VAL A 509 -16.11 -26.75 -13.15
N ALA A 510 -16.97 -25.84 -13.65
CA ALA A 510 -16.63 -24.44 -13.89
C ALA A 510 -17.74 -23.55 -13.33
N LEU A 511 -17.36 -22.63 -12.44
CA LEU A 511 -18.25 -21.66 -11.80
C LEU A 511 -17.81 -20.25 -12.20
N GLY A 512 -18.76 -19.33 -12.33
CA GLY A 512 -18.49 -17.98 -12.86
C GLY A 512 -18.55 -17.93 -14.38
N GLN A 513 -18.31 -16.75 -14.94
CA GLN A 513 -18.28 -16.52 -16.38
C GLN A 513 -16.99 -15.81 -16.76
N ALA A 514 -16.26 -16.38 -17.73
CA ALA A 514 -14.97 -15.89 -18.17
C ALA A 514 -15.00 -14.38 -18.49
N PHE A 515 -14.07 -13.64 -17.87
CA PHE A 515 -13.87 -12.19 -18.04
C PHE A 515 -15.07 -11.32 -17.64
N MET A 516 -16.03 -11.88 -16.90
CA MET A 516 -17.25 -11.17 -16.50
C MET A 516 -17.35 -11.08 -14.99
N PRO A 517 -16.90 -9.96 -14.38
CA PRO A 517 -17.10 -9.72 -12.96
C PRO A 517 -18.59 -9.57 -12.63
N GLY A 518 -19.00 -10.05 -11.46
CA GLY A 518 -20.35 -9.86 -10.95
C GLY A 518 -20.48 -10.14 -9.46
N THR A 519 -21.65 -9.81 -8.91
CA THR A 519 -21.93 -9.88 -7.47
C THR A 519 -23.08 -10.83 -7.12
N ASP A 520 -23.70 -11.46 -8.12
CA ASP A 520 -24.76 -12.44 -7.90
C ASP A 520 -24.19 -13.83 -7.53
N LYS A 521 -25.06 -14.84 -7.40
CA LYS A 521 -24.68 -16.19 -6.96
C LYS A 521 -24.00 -17.03 -8.05
N LYS A 522 -23.99 -16.55 -9.29
CA LYS A 522 -23.45 -17.24 -10.47
C LYS A 522 -22.17 -16.59 -10.98
N HIS A 523 -21.90 -15.36 -10.59
CA HIS A 523 -20.72 -14.60 -10.96
C HIS A 523 -19.83 -14.33 -9.75
N PHE A 524 -18.54 -14.22 -9.99
CA PHE A 524 -17.54 -13.79 -9.02
C PHE A 524 -16.92 -12.47 -9.48
N CYS A 525 -16.19 -11.81 -8.59
CA CYS A 525 -15.35 -10.69 -8.94
C CYS A 525 -13.99 -10.88 -8.29
N GLN A 526 -13.06 -11.44 -9.08
CA GLN A 526 -11.70 -11.79 -8.68
C GLN A 526 -11.70 -12.71 -7.45
N PRO A 527 -12.20 -13.96 -7.60
CA PRO A 527 -12.19 -14.93 -6.51
C PRO A 527 -10.76 -15.28 -6.11
N THR A 528 -10.49 -15.32 -4.81
CA THR A 528 -9.14 -15.46 -4.26
C THR A 528 -8.79 -16.92 -3.98
N ASP A 529 -9.64 -17.68 -3.29
CA ASP A 529 -9.27 -19.01 -2.81
C ASP A 529 -10.46 -19.96 -2.68
N VAL A 530 -10.17 -21.26 -2.55
CA VAL A 530 -11.15 -22.33 -2.33
C VAL A 530 -10.70 -23.24 -1.19
N ALA A 531 -11.54 -23.42 -0.17
CA ALA A 531 -11.37 -24.49 0.80
C ALA A 531 -12.38 -25.62 0.55
N VAL A 532 -11.97 -26.86 0.82
CA VAL A 532 -12.79 -28.06 0.62
C VAL A 532 -13.04 -28.73 1.97
N ASP A 533 -14.31 -29.01 2.26
CA ASP A 533 -14.69 -29.90 3.35
C ASP A 533 -14.32 -31.34 2.96
N THR A 534 -13.32 -31.90 3.63
CA THR A 534 -12.79 -33.24 3.34
C THR A 534 -13.79 -34.37 3.62
N VAL A 535 -14.88 -34.10 4.34
CA VAL A 535 -15.92 -35.09 4.68
C VAL A 535 -17.07 -35.04 3.68
N THR A 536 -17.59 -33.85 3.40
CA THR A 536 -18.79 -33.68 2.55
C THR A 536 -18.47 -33.35 1.09
N GLY A 537 -17.24 -32.91 0.80
CA GLY A 537 -16.84 -32.36 -0.49
C GLY A 537 -17.42 -30.98 -0.79
N ASN A 538 -18.18 -30.37 0.14
CA ASN A 538 -18.63 -29.00 -0.03
C ASN A 538 -17.42 -28.06 -0.14
N ILE A 539 -17.57 -27.03 -0.96
CA ILE A 539 -16.51 -26.05 -1.20
C ILE A 539 -16.93 -24.68 -0.68
N TYR A 540 -15.92 -23.92 -0.27
CA TYR A 540 -16.03 -22.55 0.21
C TYR A 540 -15.15 -21.69 -0.67
N ILE A 541 -15.71 -20.65 -1.27
CA ILE A 541 -15.02 -19.77 -2.21
C ILE A 541 -14.97 -18.38 -1.61
N SER A 542 -13.78 -17.79 -1.53
CA SER A 542 -13.61 -16.40 -1.16
C SER A 542 -13.68 -15.53 -2.41
N ASP A 543 -14.69 -14.67 -2.46
CA ASP A 543 -14.91 -13.71 -3.55
C ASP A 543 -14.37 -12.35 -3.10
N GLY A 544 -13.04 -12.29 -3.05
CA GLY A 544 -12.33 -11.46 -2.09
C GLY A 544 -12.13 -10.00 -2.48
N TYR A 545 -11.62 -9.73 -3.68
CA TYR A 545 -11.15 -8.38 -4.03
C TYR A 545 -12.27 -7.36 -4.23
N CYS A 546 -13.43 -7.77 -4.79
CA CYS A 546 -14.53 -6.84 -5.02
C CYS A 546 -15.73 -7.04 -4.07
N ASN A 547 -16.03 -8.28 -3.69
CA ASN A 547 -17.32 -8.62 -3.09
C ASN A 547 -17.25 -8.88 -1.57
N ALA A 548 -16.05 -9.07 -1.02
CA ALA A 548 -15.80 -9.27 0.41
C ALA A 548 -16.73 -10.31 1.06
N ARG A 549 -16.95 -11.45 0.38
CA ARG A 549 -17.88 -12.51 0.80
C ARG A 549 -17.30 -13.91 0.65
N ILE A 550 -17.86 -14.84 1.40
CA ILE A 550 -17.63 -16.29 1.26
C ILE A 550 -18.89 -16.93 0.72
N LEU A 551 -18.75 -17.75 -0.34
CA LEU A 551 -19.84 -18.53 -0.91
C LEU A 551 -19.59 -20.02 -0.65
N LYS A 552 -20.65 -20.74 -0.29
CA LYS A 552 -20.63 -22.18 -0.08
C LYS A 552 -21.37 -22.88 -1.23
N PHE A 553 -20.72 -23.89 -1.79
CA PHE A 553 -21.29 -24.75 -2.83
C PHE A 553 -21.15 -26.22 -2.44
N THR A 554 -21.94 -27.07 -3.08
CA THR A 554 -21.73 -28.52 -3.07
C THR A 554 -20.51 -28.92 -3.92
N ALA A 555 -20.05 -30.17 -3.77
CA ALA A 555 -18.95 -30.73 -4.55
C ALA A 555 -19.17 -30.68 -6.08
N ASP A 556 -20.42 -30.69 -6.53
CA ASP A 556 -20.86 -30.57 -7.94
C ASP A 556 -21.13 -29.13 -8.38
N GLY A 557 -20.88 -28.13 -7.52
CA GLY A 557 -20.96 -26.71 -7.88
C GLY A 557 -22.35 -26.09 -7.74
N LYS A 558 -23.25 -26.67 -6.94
CA LYS A 558 -24.56 -26.08 -6.63
C LYS A 558 -24.44 -25.11 -5.45
N TYR A 559 -24.92 -23.89 -5.62
CA TYR A 559 -24.94 -22.88 -4.57
C TYR A 559 -25.77 -23.33 -3.36
N LEU A 560 -25.23 -23.15 -2.16
CA LEU A 560 -25.88 -23.46 -0.87
C LEU A 560 -26.19 -22.18 -0.09
N SER A 561 -25.16 -21.40 0.25
CA SER A 561 -25.28 -20.23 1.11
C SER A 561 -24.13 -19.25 0.89
N GLU A 562 -24.23 -18.05 1.44
CA GLU A 562 -23.14 -17.07 1.45
C GLU A 562 -23.19 -16.24 2.74
N TRP A 563 -22.06 -15.65 3.12
CA TRP A 563 -21.97 -14.67 4.20
C TRP A 563 -20.82 -13.68 3.93
N GLY A 564 -20.87 -12.52 4.57
CA GLY A 564 -19.97 -11.38 4.29
C GLY A 564 -20.70 -10.24 3.56
N ALA A 565 -19.98 -9.47 2.72
CA ALA A 565 -20.46 -8.34 1.92
C ALA A 565 -20.87 -7.07 2.70
N GLY A 566 -20.13 -6.71 3.76
CA GLY A 566 -20.31 -5.43 4.46
C GLY A 566 -21.57 -5.31 5.33
N SER A 567 -22.37 -6.37 5.45
CA SER A 567 -23.50 -6.40 6.39
C SER A 567 -23.00 -6.84 7.77
N SER A 568 -23.17 -5.98 8.78
CA SER A 568 -23.19 -6.45 10.16
C SER A 568 -24.51 -7.19 10.34
N ASP A 569 -24.50 -8.50 10.10
CA ASP A 569 -25.58 -9.30 10.66
C ASP A 569 -25.49 -9.16 12.19
N GLY A 570 -26.63 -9.14 12.89
CA GLY A 570 -26.68 -8.95 14.35
C GLY A 570 -26.04 -10.10 15.16
N ARG A 571 -25.09 -10.83 14.57
CA ARG A 571 -24.38 -12.01 15.08
C ARG A 571 -22.92 -11.69 15.45
N ASN A 572 -22.59 -10.42 15.72
CA ASN A 572 -21.27 -9.93 16.13
C ASN A 572 -20.13 -10.21 15.12
N ARG A 573 -20.43 -10.29 13.83
CA ARG A 573 -19.43 -10.52 12.78
C ARG A 573 -18.81 -9.18 12.35
N LYS A 574 -17.48 -9.13 12.21
CA LYS A 574 -16.83 -8.01 11.54
C LYS A 574 -16.96 -8.20 10.01
N PRO A 575 -17.26 -7.14 9.25
CA PRO A 575 -17.29 -7.25 7.80
C PRO A 575 -15.90 -7.57 7.27
N PHE A 576 -15.81 -8.45 6.28
CA PHE A 576 -14.55 -8.68 5.59
C PHE A 576 -14.11 -7.45 4.81
N ARG A 577 -12.80 -7.28 4.65
CA ARG A 577 -12.24 -6.34 3.69
C ARG A 577 -11.81 -7.05 2.43
N ILE A 578 -10.87 -8.00 2.54
CA ILE A 578 -10.49 -8.91 1.45
C ILE A 578 -10.27 -10.31 2.06
N PRO A 579 -11.29 -11.18 2.05
CA PRO A 579 -11.08 -12.58 2.39
C PRO A 579 -10.19 -13.19 1.31
N HIS A 580 -8.92 -13.46 1.65
CA HIS A 580 -7.87 -13.75 0.67
C HIS A 580 -7.49 -15.23 0.62
N SER A 581 -7.47 -15.91 1.77
CA SER A 581 -7.14 -17.33 1.87
C SER A 581 -8.08 -18.04 2.86
N LEU A 582 -8.37 -19.31 2.57
CA LEU A 582 -9.32 -20.14 3.29
C LEU A 582 -8.68 -21.45 3.76
N VAL A 583 -8.99 -21.87 4.98
CA VAL A 583 -8.62 -23.20 5.46
C VAL A 583 -9.79 -23.85 6.20
N PHE A 584 -10.08 -25.11 5.85
CA PHE A 584 -11.06 -25.93 6.54
C PHE A 584 -10.39 -26.75 7.64
N LEU A 585 -10.98 -26.74 8.85
CA LEU A 585 -10.50 -27.43 10.03
C LEU A 585 -11.39 -28.66 10.27
N PRO A 586 -11.01 -29.86 9.79
CA PRO A 586 -11.91 -31.02 9.76
C PRO A 586 -12.27 -31.55 11.15
N ASP A 587 -11.35 -31.49 12.11
CA ASP A 587 -11.55 -31.89 13.51
C ASP A 587 -12.48 -30.95 14.29
N ARG A 588 -12.74 -29.75 13.76
CA ARG A 588 -13.56 -28.71 14.39
C ARG A 588 -14.83 -28.37 13.60
N GLN A 589 -14.89 -28.75 12.33
CA GLN A 589 -15.97 -28.37 11.39
C GLN A 589 -16.07 -26.85 11.24
N GLU A 590 -14.91 -26.19 11.17
CA GLU A 590 -14.77 -24.75 11.06
C GLU A 590 -14.05 -24.34 9.76
N LEU A 591 -14.35 -23.15 9.28
CA LEU A 591 -13.64 -22.48 8.19
C LEU A 591 -12.96 -21.24 8.75
N CYS A 592 -11.63 -21.18 8.66
CA CYS A 592 -10.87 -19.97 8.99
C CYS A 592 -10.50 -19.22 7.71
N VAL A 593 -10.57 -17.90 7.79
CA VAL A 593 -10.42 -16.97 6.67
C VAL A 593 -9.34 -15.96 7.02
N ALA A 594 -8.29 -15.87 6.22
CA ALA A 594 -7.36 -14.75 6.27
C ALA A 594 -8.01 -13.54 5.60
N ASP A 595 -8.41 -12.55 6.39
CA ASP A 595 -8.97 -11.29 5.90
C ASP A 595 -7.82 -10.30 5.77
N ARG A 596 -7.21 -10.30 4.60
CA ARG A 596 -5.87 -9.77 4.36
C ARG A 596 -5.79 -8.31 4.77
N GLU A 597 -6.64 -7.45 4.28
CA GLU A 597 -6.52 -6.00 4.49
C GLU A 597 -7.09 -5.53 5.85
N ASN A 598 -7.70 -6.44 6.63
CA ASN A 598 -7.99 -6.24 8.04
C ASN A 598 -6.90 -6.82 8.95
N GLY A 599 -5.93 -7.57 8.40
CA GLY A 599 -4.81 -8.14 9.13
C GLY A 599 -5.23 -9.11 10.23
N ASN A 600 -6.30 -9.90 10.00
CA ASN A 600 -6.78 -10.86 10.97
C ASN A 600 -7.21 -12.19 10.33
N ILE A 601 -7.34 -13.22 11.17
CA ILE A 601 -7.87 -14.52 10.78
C ILE A 601 -9.22 -14.70 11.50
N GLN A 602 -10.29 -14.88 10.75
CA GLN A 602 -11.63 -15.07 11.30
C GLN A 602 -12.10 -16.51 11.07
N CYS A 603 -12.53 -17.21 12.13
CA CYS A 603 -13.01 -18.59 12.04
C CYS A 603 -14.52 -18.66 12.24
N PHE A 604 -15.16 -19.52 11.46
CA PHE A 604 -16.61 -19.68 11.40
C PHE A 604 -17.00 -21.15 11.45
N VAL A 605 -18.15 -21.47 12.03
CA VAL A 605 -18.76 -22.80 11.90
C VAL A 605 -19.06 -23.04 10.42
N ALA A 606 -18.44 -24.04 9.82
CA ALA A 606 -18.45 -24.23 8.37
C ALA A 606 -19.84 -24.53 7.81
N ASN A 607 -20.75 -25.09 8.62
CA ASN A 607 -22.10 -25.36 8.18
C ASN A 607 -23.02 -24.13 8.20
N THR A 608 -22.94 -23.30 9.24
CA THR A 608 -23.88 -22.20 9.49
C THR A 608 -23.30 -20.82 9.16
N GLY A 609 -21.98 -20.73 8.97
CA GLY A 609 -21.23 -19.47 8.83
C GLY A 609 -21.19 -18.65 10.13
N GLU A 610 -21.54 -19.23 11.28
CA GLU A 610 -21.52 -18.53 12.57
C GLU A 610 -20.10 -18.22 13.03
N PHE A 611 -19.89 -17.00 13.51
CA PHE A 611 -18.57 -16.56 13.96
C PHE A 611 -18.16 -17.30 15.23
N VAL A 612 -16.94 -17.83 15.21
CA VAL A 612 -16.33 -18.57 16.32
C VAL A 612 -15.33 -17.66 17.03
N LYS A 613 -14.33 -17.16 16.30
CA LYS A 613 -13.25 -16.34 16.87
C LYS A 613 -12.53 -15.52 15.81
N GLU A 614 -11.79 -14.53 16.28
CA GLU A 614 -10.86 -13.72 15.50
C GLU A 614 -9.48 -13.81 16.15
N ILE A 615 -8.46 -14.08 15.34
CA ILE A 615 -7.05 -14.02 15.72
C ILE A 615 -6.48 -12.78 15.05
N SER A 616 -6.14 -11.78 15.87
CA SER A 616 -5.47 -10.56 15.43
C SER A 616 -4.23 -10.36 16.29
N LYS A 617 -3.09 -10.23 15.63
CA LYS A 617 -1.77 -10.10 16.26
C LYS A 617 -1.06 -8.90 15.67
N LYS A 618 -0.40 -8.11 16.52
CA LYS A 618 0.35 -6.93 16.06
C LYS A 618 1.51 -7.34 15.16
N GLU A 619 2.03 -8.53 15.42
CA GLU A 619 3.08 -9.22 14.69
C GLU A 619 2.74 -9.44 13.22
N PHE A 620 1.45 -9.50 12.85
CA PHE A 620 1.04 -9.58 11.45
C PHE A 620 1.34 -8.30 10.66
N GLY A 621 1.45 -7.13 11.30
CA GLY A 621 1.75 -5.90 10.56
C GLY A 621 0.66 -5.49 9.58
N GLY A 622 -0.61 -5.78 9.89
CA GLY A 622 -1.75 -5.20 9.15
C GLY A 622 -2.19 -5.96 7.90
N GLU A 623 -1.42 -6.92 7.38
CA GLU A 623 -1.92 -7.85 6.35
C GLU A 623 -1.63 -9.32 6.67
N VAL A 624 -2.61 -10.20 6.45
CA VAL A 624 -2.43 -11.67 6.52
C VAL A 624 -2.82 -12.27 5.19
N TYR A 625 -1.86 -12.78 4.41
CA TYR A 625 -2.12 -13.23 3.04
C TYR A 625 -2.68 -14.64 3.03
N ALA A 626 -2.10 -15.54 3.81
CA ALA A 626 -2.50 -16.93 3.77
C ALA A 626 -2.48 -17.60 5.12
N VAL A 627 -3.31 -18.64 5.23
CA VAL A 627 -3.53 -19.41 6.44
C VAL A 627 -3.60 -20.90 6.12
N SER A 628 -2.98 -21.72 6.96
CA SER A 628 -3.04 -23.18 6.91
C SER A 628 -3.24 -23.75 8.30
N TYR A 629 -3.59 -25.03 8.40
CA TYR A 629 -3.95 -25.66 9.67
C TYR A 629 -3.40 -27.08 9.78
N SER A 630 -2.91 -27.41 10.97
CA SER A 630 -2.58 -28.78 11.37
C SER A 630 -3.31 -29.14 12.67
N PRO A 631 -3.98 -30.31 12.75
CA PRO A 631 -4.61 -30.79 13.99
C PRO A 631 -3.58 -31.21 15.05
N ALA A 632 -2.28 -31.25 14.73
CA ALA A 632 -1.22 -31.59 15.68
C ALA A 632 -1.21 -30.66 16.91
N GLY A 633 -0.82 -31.18 18.07
CA GLY A 633 -0.65 -30.37 19.29
C GLY A 633 -1.92 -29.70 19.82
N GLY A 634 -3.12 -30.18 19.43
CA GLY A 634 -4.40 -29.56 19.78
C GLY A 634 -4.87 -28.48 18.80
N GLY A 635 -4.23 -28.36 17.64
CA GLY A 635 -4.58 -27.43 16.58
C GLY A 635 -3.58 -26.27 16.50
N LEU A 636 -2.82 -26.23 15.41
CA LEU A 636 -1.89 -25.17 15.05
C LEU A 636 -2.35 -24.49 13.76
N ILE A 637 -2.44 -23.17 13.78
CA ILE A 637 -2.65 -22.34 12.60
C ILE A 637 -1.29 -21.81 12.16
N PHE A 638 -1.00 -21.97 10.87
CA PHE A 638 0.14 -21.37 10.21
C PHE A 638 -0.35 -20.18 9.40
N ALA A 639 0.33 -19.04 9.49
CA ALA A 639 -0.05 -17.85 8.74
C ALA A 639 1.17 -17.13 8.19
N VAL A 640 1.03 -16.47 7.05
CA VAL A 640 2.04 -15.55 6.53
C VAL A 640 1.45 -14.16 6.43
N ASN A 641 2.18 -13.17 6.92
CA ASN A 641 1.81 -11.78 6.73
C ASN A 641 2.38 -11.22 5.43
N GLY A 642 1.84 -10.09 4.99
CA GLY A 642 2.43 -9.33 3.90
C GLY A 642 2.57 -7.86 4.23
N GLU A 643 3.13 -7.12 3.29
CA GLU A 643 3.42 -5.71 3.47
C GLU A 643 2.13 -4.91 3.32
N SER A 644 1.74 -4.19 4.36
CA SER A 644 0.56 -3.35 4.30
C SER A 644 0.87 -2.02 3.59
N PRO A 645 0.11 -1.63 2.56
CA PRO A 645 0.23 -0.31 1.93
C PRO A 645 -0.24 0.83 2.85
N TYR A 646 -0.78 0.51 4.03
CA TYR A 646 -1.30 1.44 5.02
C TYR A 646 -0.35 1.70 6.20
N GLY A 647 0.94 1.39 6.04
CA GLY A 647 2.00 1.84 6.97
C GLY A 647 2.18 1.00 8.24
N HIS A 648 1.45 -0.12 8.37
CA HIS A 648 1.80 -1.17 9.32
C HIS A 648 2.85 -2.06 8.67
N SER A 649 4.12 -1.89 9.02
CA SER A 649 5.18 -2.77 8.53
C SER A 649 5.68 -3.62 9.69
N ALA A 650 5.19 -4.85 9.77
CA ALA A 650 5.88 -5.89 10.51
C ALA A 650 6.77 -6.67 9.52
N PRO A 651 7.91 -7.22 9.97
CA PRO A 651 8.72 -8.08 9.12
C PRO A 651 7.87 -9.20 8.52
N LEU A 652 8.08 -9.47 7.24
CA LEU A 652 7.44 -10.61 6.57
C LEU A 652 7.94 -11.90 7.20
N ARG A 653 7.03 -12.65 7.80
CA ARG A 653 7.28 -13.87 8.57
C ARG A 653 6.14 -14.85 8.38
N GLY A 654 6.48 -16.12 8.58
CA GLY A 654 5.51 -17.14 8.94
C GLY A 654 5.30 -17.15 10.46
N PHE A 655 4.07 -17.43 10.88
CA PHE A 655 3.68 -17.55 12.27
C PHE A 655 3.07 -18.92 12.50
N VAL A 656 3.43 -19.53 13.63
CA VAL A 656 2.74 -20.71 14.17
C VAL A 656 1.93 -20.24 15.36
N ILE A 657 0.64 -20.52 15.35
CA ILE A 657 -0.34 -19.99 16.30
C ILE A 657 -1.10 -21.15 16.91
N ASN A 658 -1.19 -21.20 18.22
CA ASN A 658 -2.05 -22.18 18.88
C ASN A 658 -3.52 -21.80 18.68
N TYR A 659 -4.31 -22.68 18.08
CA TYR A 659 -5.72 -22.39 17.78
C TYR A 659 -6.54 -22.04 19.05
N SER A 660 -6.24 -22.69 20.17
CA SER A 660 -7.04 -22.58 21.40
C SER A 660 -6.69 -21.33 22.20
N THR A 661 -5.39 -21.09 22.44
CA THR A 661 -4.92 -19.92 23.18
C THR A 661 -4.82 -18.66 22.32
N GLN A 662 -4.80 -18.82 20.99
CA GLN A 662 -4.55 -17.77 20.00
C GLN A 662 -3.15 -17.15 20.11
N GLU A 663 -2.25 -17.73 20.90
CA GLU A 663 -0.88 -17.22 21.05
C GLU A 663 0.03 -17.69 19.93
N ILE A 664 0.94 -16.81 19.51
CA ILE A 664 2.02 -17.15 18.59
C ILE A 664 3.00 -18.02 19.37
N VAL A 665 3.12 -19.28 18.96
CA VAL A 665 4.05 -20.24 19.57
C VAL A 665 5.42 -20.20 18.90
N ASP A 666 5.48 -19.76 17.63
CA ASP A 666 6.74 -19.56 16.91
C ASP A 666 6.58 -18.56 15.75
N SER A 667 7.69 -17.98 15.31
CA SER A 667 7.74 -17.16 14.10
C SER A 667 9.01 -17.50 13.30
N PHE A 668 8.87 -17.68 11.99
CA PHE A 668 9.95 -18.13 11.13
C PHE A 668 10.06 -17.27 9.86
N SER A 669 11.24 -17.26 9.27
CA SER A 669 11.55 -16.61 8.00
C SER A 669 12.77 -17.31 7.39
N PRO A 670 12.99 -17.24 6.07
CA PRO A 670 14.20 -17.79 5.49
C PRO A 670 15.43 -17.03 6.02
N GLU A 671 16.53 -17.74 6.26
CA GLU A 671 17.76 -17.25 6.88
C GLU A 671 18.60 -16.42 5.90
N LYS A 672 18.71 -16.90 4.65
CA LYS A 672 19.57 -16.30 3.62
C LYS A 672 18.83 -15.34 2.70
N LYS A 673 17.54 -15.59 2.49
CA LYS A 673 16.66 -14.81 1.62
C LYS A 673 15.55 -14.22 2.46
N LYS A 674 15.06 -13.04 2.11
CA LYS A 674 13.87 -12.48 2.75
C LYS A 674 12.65 -12.85 1.93
N PHE A 675 11.53 -13.09 2.60
CA PHE A 675 10.24 -13.03 1.94
C PHE A 675 10.08 -11.66 1.28
N LYS A 676 9.48 -11.63 0.08
CA LYS A 676 9.12 -10.42 -0.65
C LYS A 676 7.62 -10.23 -0.70
N MET A 677 6.89 -11.28 -1.05
CA MET A 677 5.42 -11.31 -1.03
C MET A 677 4.98 -12.77 -0.77
N PRO A 678 5.11 -13.26 0.48
CA PRO A 678 4.68 -14.60 0.84
C PRO A 678 3.15 -14.65 0.70
N HIS A 679 2.71 -15.31 -0.35
CA HIS A 679 1.36 -15.20 -0.87
C HIS A 679 0.51 -16.40 -0.46
N ASP A 680 1.14 -17.57 -0.27
CA ASP A 680 0.45 -18.77 0.21
C ASP A 680 1.33 -19.63 1.13
N ILE A 681 0.68 -20.44 1.98
CA ILE A 681 1.33 -21.32 2.96
C ILE A 681 0.57 -22.64 3.10
N VAL A 682 1.30 -23.78 3.14
CA VAL A 682 0.73 -25.10 3.45
C VAL A 682 1.59 -25.84 4.46
N VAL A 683 0.94 -26.63 5.32
CA VAL A 683 1.59 -27.53 6.27
C VAL A 683 1.22 -28.98 5.98
N SER A 684 2.25 -29.83 5.88
CA SER A 684 2.11 -31.27 5.64
C SER A 684 1.89 -32.06 6.93
N LYS A 685 1.52 -33.35 6.80
CA LYS A 685 1.23 -34.20 7.96
C LYS A 685 2.47 -34.45 8.82
N ASP A 686 3.65 -34.42 8.22
CA ASP A 686 4.94 -34.57 8.93
C ASP A 686 5.41 -33.28 9.63
N GLY A 687 4.69 -32.17 9.44
CA GLY A 687 5.00 -30.87 10.01
C GLY A 687 5.93 -30.00 9.16
N SER A 688 6.32 -30.44 7.96
CA SER A 688 7.01 -29.59 6.99
C SER A 688 6.06 -28.50 6.50
N VAL A 689 6.58 -27.28 6.42
CA VAL A 689 5.84 -26.08 6.01
C VAL A 689 6.43 -25.56 4.70
N PHE A 690 5.57 -25.24 3.75
CA PHE A 690 5.95 -24.63 2.48
C PHE A 690 5.32 -23.25 2.35
N VAL A 691 6.11 -22.25 1.97
CA VAL A 691 5.64 -20.87 1.75
C VAL A 691 5.93 -20.46 0.31
N GLY A 692 4.89 -20.13 -0.43
CA GLY A 692 4.96 -19.63 -1.80
C GLY A 692 5.13 -18.12 -1.79
N ASP A 693 6.21 -17.63 -2.39
CA ASP A 693 6.52 -16.21 -2.45
C ASP A 693 6.41 -15.71 -3.90
N ALA A 694 5.35 -14.96 -4.16
CA ALA A 694 5.05 -14.39 -5.46
C ALA A 694 5.99 -13.23 -5.85
N GLY A 695 6.67 -12.60 -4.89
CA GLY A 695 7.65 -11.55 -5.17
C GLY A 695 9.04 -12.10 -5.47
N SER A 696 9.31 -13.32 -4.98
CA SER A 696 10.57 -14.04 -5.20
C SER A 696 10.50 -15.07 -6.33
N ASP A 697 9.33 -15.30 -6.91
CA ASP A 697 9.06 -16.38 -7.87
C ASP A 697 9.58 -17.75 -7.34
N ALA A 698 9.37 -18.03 -6.06
CA ALA A 698 10.00 -19.16 -5.36
C ALA A 698 9.11 -19.77 -4.28
N VAL A 699 9.46 -20.99 -3.85
CA VAL A 699 8.88 -21.64 -2.67
C VAL A 699 9.98 -21.90 -1.65
N PHE A 700 9.70 -21.61 -0.39
CA PHE A 700 10.57 -21.88 0.75
C PHE A 700 10.05 -23.06 1.56
N LYS A 701 10.95 -23.93 2.04
CA LYS A 701 10.62 -25.08 2.89
C LYS A 701 11.15 -24.87 4.30
N PHE A 702 10.34 -25.24 5.29
CA PHE A 702 10.70 -25.26 6.70
C PHE A 702 10.30 -26.59 7.35
N THR A 703 10.93 -26.95 8.47
CA THR A 703 10.62 -28.17 9.23
C THR A 703 10.67 -27.91 10.73
N SER A 704 10.02 -28.76 11.53
CA SER A 704 10.09 -28.66 13.00
C SER A 704 11.20 -29.54 13.57
N GLU A 705 11.89 -29.08 14.63
CA GLU A 705 13.05 -29.78 15.24
C GLU A 705 12.79 -31.27 15.61
N LYS A 706 11.52 -31.66 15.79
CA LYS A 706 11.17 -33.06 16.06
C LYS A 706 11.50 -34.00 14.89
N ALA A 707 11.57 -33.51 13.66
CA ALA A 707 11.98 -34.30 12.50
C ALA A 707 13.51 -34.51 12.47
N HIS A 708 14.30 -33.48 12.81
CA HIS A 708 15.77 -33.55 12.79
C HIS A 708 16.38 -34.46 13.89
N ARG A 709 15.66 -34.70 14.99
CA ARG A 709 16.10 -35.62 16.07
C ARG A 709 15.86 -37.10 15.76
N SER A 710 15.02 -37.45 14.79
CA SER A 710 14.78 -38.86 14.42
C SER A 710 16.01 -39.51 13.76
N VAL A 711 16.88 -38.70 13.13
CA VAL A 711 18.07 -39.21 12.43
C VAL A 711 19.35 -39.17 13.29
N LYS A 712 19.42 -38.32 14.33
CA LYS A 712 20.65 -38.11 15.12
C LYS A 712 20.71 -38.83 16.48
N LYS A 713 19.72 -39.65 16.84
CA LYS A 713 19.72 -40.39 18.11
C LYS A 713 19.81 -41.90 17.93
N SER A 714 20.86 -42.33 17.24
CA SER A 714 21.46 -43.66 17.39
C SER A 714 22.89 -43.56 16.87
N GLY A 715 23.82 -43.18 17.74
CA GLY A 715 25.24 -43.35 17.47
C GLY A 715 25.54 -44.84 17.39
N ILE A 716 25.44 -45.39 16.18
CA ILE A 716 26.07 -46.63 15.75
C ILE A 716 26.58 -46.32 14.34
N GLU A 717 27.90 -46.28 14.17
CA GLU A 717 28.52 -46.40 12.85
C GLU A 717 28.06 -47.72 12.23
N VAL A 718 27.36 -47.65 11.09
CA VAL A 718 27.22 -48.79 10.19
C VAL A 718 27.66 -48.32 8.82
N GLN A 719 28.80 -48.87 8.39
CA GLN A 719 29.32 -48.78 7.03
C GLN A 719 28.25 -49.15 6.01
N GLU A 720 28.27 -48.45 4.87
CA GLU A 720 27.56 -48.83 3.66
C GLU A 720 27.71 -50.33 3.37
N LEU A 721 26.58 -51.00 3.23
CA LEU A 721 26.49 -52.27 2.52
C LEU A 721 25.35 -52.12 1.51
N GLU A 722 25.74 -51.97 0.24
CA GLU A 722 24.92 -52.41 -0.88
C GLU A 722 24.63 -53.92 -0.70
N GLU A 723 23.37 -54.32 -0.79
CA GLU A 723 22.94 -55.64 -1.34
C GLU A 723 21.40 -55.68 -1.37
N MET A 724 20.80 -55.64 -2.56
CA MET A 724 20.17 -56.79 -3.22
C MET A 724 18.97 -57.39 -2.46
N GLU A 725 17.76 -57.00 -2.86
CA GLU A 725 16.59 -57.88 -2.69
C GLU A 725 16.52 -58.87 -3.87
N THR A 726 17.21 -59.99 -3.68
CA THR A 726 16.95 -61.24 -4.40
C THR A 726 15.71 -61.93 -3.85
N PHE A 727 14.76 -62.19 -4.75
CA PHE A 727 13.70 -63.20 -4.67
C PHE A 727 14.15 -64.50 -4.01
N VAL A 728 13.37 -65.01 -3.04
CA VAL A 728 13.35 -66.44 -2.72
C VAL A 728 11.95 -66.99 -2.95
N GLN A 729 11.79 -67.61 -4.11
CA GLN A 729 10.79 -68.64 -4.37
C GLN A 729 11.04 -69.85 -3.45
N THR A 730 10.03 -70.29 -2.71
CA THR A 730 9.89 -71.71 -2.39
C THR A 730 9.22 -72.43 -3.55
N ASN A 731 10.05 -73.21 -4.25
CA ASN A 731 9.70 -74.14 -5.32
C ASN A 731 8.65 -75.19 -4.90
N ARG A 732 7.59 -75.33 -5.71
CA ARG A 732 7.11 -76.66 -6.12
C ARG A 732 7.14 -76.73 -7.65
N LYS A 733 7.93 -77.68 -8.15
CA LYS A 733 8.22 -77.94 -9.57
C LYS A 733 7.04 -78.58 -10.32
N PRO A 734 7.08 -78.56 -11.67
CA PRO A 734 5.92 -78.67 -12.57
C PRO A 734 5.90 -79.98 -13.39
N VAL A 735 4.76 -80.28 -14.03
CA VAL A 735 4.65 -81.21 -15.18
C VAL A 735 3.46 -80.83 -16.11
N HIS A 736 3.79 -80.52 -17.38
CA HIS A 736 3.10 -80.68 -18.71
C HIS A 736 1.57 -80.37 -18.88
N THR A 737 1.02 -79.85 -20.01
CA THR A 737 1.32 -79.84 -21.48
C THR A 737 0.29 -78.89 -22.18
N VAL A 738 0.66 -78.00 -23.13
CA VAL A 738 0.43 -78.03 -24.62
C VAL A 738 -1.06 -77.84 -25.06
N SER A 739 -1.52 -77.04 -26.06
CA SER A 739 -1.04 -76.64 -27.41
C SER A 739 -1.81 -75.45 -28.07
N MET A 740 -1.12 -74.75 -28.99
CA MET A 740 -1.48 -74.24 -30.36
C MET A 740 -2.60 -73.17 -30.55
N SER A 741 -2.53 -72.21 -31.50
CA SER A 741 -2.00 -72.24 -32.88
C SER A 741 -1.56 -70.88 -33.49
N MET A 742 -0.79 -70.98 -34.59
CA MET A 742 -0.20 -70.00 -35.56
C MET A 742 -1.22 -69.02 -36.22
N ALA A 743 -0.90 -67.96 -36.98
CA ALA A 743 0.14 -67.74 -38.01
C ALA A 743 0.36 -66.24 -38.38
N VAL A 744 1.26 -66.00 -39.33
CA VAL A 744 2.08 -64.80 -39.60
C VAL A 744 1.75 -64.10 -40.95
N ALA A 745 1.97 -62.77 -40.97
CA ALA A 745 2.35 -61.84 -42.04
C ALA A 745 1.40 -61.47 -43.21
N THR A 746 1.33 -60.16 -43.54
CA THR A 746 2.11 -59.53 -44.65
C THR A 746 1.88 -58.00 -44.75
N HIS A 747 2.94 -57.28 -45.13
CA HIS A 747 3.02 -55.87 -45.59
C HIS A 747 2.62 -55.76 -47.09
N PRO A 748 2.40 -54.58 -47.74
CA PRO A 748 3.38 -53.48 -47.81
C PRO A 748 2.89 -52.01 -48.05
N LYS A 749 3.89 -51.12 -48.03
CA LYS A 749 3.93 -49.68 -48.37
C LYS A 749 3.57 -49.35 -49.84
N MET A 750 3.09 -48.12 -50.11
CA MET A 750 3.67 -47.22 -51.13
C MET A 750 3.14 -45.77 -51.05
N GLU A 751 4.04 -44.81 -51.24
CA GLU A 751 3.83 -43.37 -51.50
C GLU A 751 3.60 -43.09 -53.00
N ALA A 752 2.89 -41.98 -53.33
CA ALA A 752 3.19 -40.99 -54.40
C ALA A 752 1.95 -40.09 -54.66
N VAL A 753 1.98 -38.78 -54.35
CA VAL A 753 2.21 -37.62 -55.26
C VAL A 753 1.12 -37.38 -56.33
N ALA A 754 0.46 -36.21 -56.30
CA ALA A 754 0.18 -35.35 -57.48
C ALA A 754 -0.53 -34.01 -57.13
N GLU A 755 -0.31 -33.03 -58.00
CA GLU A 755 -0.44 -31.56 -57.93
C GLU A 755 -1.81 -30.95 -58.32
N LYS A 756 -1.99 -29.67 -57.93
CA LYS A 756 -2.63 -28.49 -58.61
C LYS A 756 -3.95 -28.61 -59.41
N GLN A 757 -4.92 -27.73 -59.01
CA GLN A 757 -5.75 -26.74 -59.78
C GLN A 757 -6.48 -27.16 -61.09
N PRO A 758 -7.38 -26.35 -61.76
CA PRO A 758 -8.05 -25.08 -61.44
C PRO A 758 -9.57 -24.99 -61.82
N GLN A 759 -10.11 -23.77 -61.61
CA GLN A 759 -11.32 -23.04 -62.05
C GLN A 759 -12.11 -23.42 -63.35
N LEU A 760 -13.39 -23.00 -63.42
CA LEU A 760 -14.03 -22.17 -64.50
C LEU A 760 -15.50 -21.86 -64.08
N SER A 761 -15.94 -20.61 -63.84
CA SER A 761 -16.38 -19.52 -64.74
C SER A 761 -17.71 -19.74 -65.48
N GLN A 762 -18.63 -18.75 -65.41
CA GLN A 762 -19.35 -18.16 -66.55
C GLN A 762 -20.23 -16.95 -66.15
N THR A 763 -19.99 -15.83 -66.86
CA THR A 763 -20.67 -14.50 -66.94
C THR A 763 -21.85 -14.56 -67.96
N PRO A 764 -22.55 -13.48 -68.46
CA PRO A 764 -22.12 -12.08 -68.75
C PRO A 764 -23.17 -10.90 -68.56
N ALA A 765 -22.72 -9.65 -68.29
CA ALA A 765 -22.66 -8.43 -69.18
C ALA A 765 -23.83 -7.41 -69.01
N LYS A 766 -23.72 -6.05 -69.12
CA LYS A 766 -22.64 -5.07 -69.45
C LYS A 766 -23.08 -3.58 -69.24
N GLN A 767 -22.13 -2.72 -68.80
CA GLN A 767 -21.72 -1.34 -69.27
C GLN A 767 -22.72 -0.14 -69.30
N GLN A 768 -22.37 1.17 -69.12
CA GLN A 768 -21.13 1.96 -68.91
C GLN A 768 -21.46 3.45 -68.50
N GLN A 769 -20.43 4.15 -67.98
CA GLN A 769 -20.24 5.58 -67.60
C GLN A 769 -20.17 6.57 -68.81
N PRO A 770 -20.08 7.94 -68.68
CA PRO A 770 -18.96 8.73 -68.07
C PRO A 770 -19.29 10.18 -67.53
N ALA A 771 -18.25 11.04 -67.37
CA ALA A 771 -18.10 12.17 -66.43
C ALA A 771 -18.08 13.63 -67.00
N THR A 772 -17.97 14.62 -66.06
CA THR A 772 -17.35 16.00 -66.08
C THR A 772 -18.14 17.33 -66.28
N ASP A 773 -17.99 18.21 -65.27
CA ASP A 773 -17.92 19.70 -65.07
C ASP A 773 -18.46 20.80 -66.02
N LYS A 774 -19.09 21.87 -65.44
CA LYS A 774 -18.58 23.29 -65.25
C LYS A 774 -19.66 24.40 -65.10
N GLU A 775 -19.57 25.14 -63.97
CA GLU A 775 -19.66 26.60 -63.64
C GLU A 775 -20.34 27.69 -64.54
N LYS A 776 -21.14 28.64 -63.97
CA LYS A 776 -20.86 30.12 -63.80
C LYS A 776 -22.07 31.10 -63.52
N THR A 777 -21.94 31.92 -62.44
CA THR A 777 -22.25 33.39 -62.18
C THR A 777 -23.63 34.04 -62.52
N MET A 778 -24.21 35.11 -61.90
CA MET A 778 -23.79 36.22 -61.01
C MET A 778 -25.02 37.05 -60.49
N LYS A 779 -24.82 37.92 -59.45
CA LYS A 779 -25.41 39.27 -59.15
C LYS A 779 -26.28 39.53 -57.89
N GLU A 780 -26.25 40.81 -57.51
CA GLU A 780 -26.15 41.50 -56.20
C GLU A 780 -27.42 42.28 -55.73
N LYS A 781 -27.39 42.71 -54.44
CA LYS A 781 -27.93 43.96 -53.80
C LYS A 781 -29.38 44.07 -53.26
N GLY A 782 -29.48 44.39 -51.96
CA GLY A 782 -29.96 45.71 -51.47
C GLY A 782 -31.37 45.87 -50.83
N ASP A 783 -31.41 45.99 -49.49
CA ASP A 783 -32.07 47.03 -48.65
C ASP A 783 -33.62 47.21 -48.41
N VAL A 784 -33.93 47.48 -47.12
CA VAL A 784 -34.98 48.35 -46.50
C VAL A 784 -36.40 47.82 -46.10
N LYS A 785 -36.71 48.01 -44.78
CA LYS A 785 -37.97 48.36 -44.00
C LYS A 785 -39.36 47.97 -44.55
N GLN A 786 -40.41 47.61 -43.79
CA GLN A 786 -40.99 48.24 -42.57
C GLN A 786 -42.27 47.45 -42.14
N SER A 787 -42.63 47.47 -40.83
CA SER A 787 -44.03 47.52 -40.29
C SER A 787 -44.97 46.31 -40.53
N SER A 788 -45.86 45.81 -39.67
CA SER A 788 -46.38 46.13 -38.32
C SER A 788 -47.33 45.00 -37.88
N GLN A 789 -47.43 44.77 -36.56
CA GLN A 789 -48.56 44.22 -35.80
C GLN A 789 -48.99 42.76 -36.04
N GLN A 790 -48.73 41.92 -35.05
CA GLN A 790 -49.41 40.63 -34.85
C GLN A 790 -50.07 40.60 -33.45
N ALA A 791 -51.39 40.38 -33.46
CA ALA A 791 -52.18 40.05 -32.29
C ALA A 791 -51.75 38.69 -31.71
N VAL A 792 -51.74 38.59 -30.38
CA VAL A 792 -51.34 37.39 -29.64
C VAL A 792 -52.45 36.34 -29.69
N SER A 793 -52.09 35.08 -30.01
CA SER A 793 -53.02 33.96 -30.14
C SER A 793 -53.39 33.32 -28.78
N PRO A 794 -54.53 32.62 -28.67
CA PRO A 794 -55.05 32.03 -27.42
C PRO A 794 -54.17 30.96 -26.75
N ALA A 795 -53.07 30.54 -27.39
CA ALA A 795 -52.17 29.51 -26.87
C ALA A 795 -51.24 30.00 -25.74
N VAL A 796 -51.06 31.32 -25.60
CA VAL A 796 -50.18 31.92 -24.57
C VAL A 796 -50.90 32.05 -23.21
N ILE A 797 -52.23 32.19 -23.23
CA ILE A 797 -53.04 32.33 -22.01
C ILE A 797 -53.23 30.97 -21.31
N THR A 798 -53.34 29.89 -22.07
CA THR A 798 -53.47 28.52 -21.53
C THR A 798 -52.17 28.01 -20.91
N THR A 799 -51.01 28.43 -21.43
CA THR A 799 -49.69 28.10 -20.86
C THR A 799 -49.39 28.89 -19.57
N LEU A 800 -49.85 30.14 -19.45
CA LEU A 800 -49.66 30.96 -18.25
C LEU A 800 -50.53 30.53 -17.05
N LEU A 801 -51.64 29.83 -17.27
CA LEU A 801 -52.53 29.34 -16.19
C LEU A 801 -52.18 27.94 -15.67
N LEU A 802 -51.40 27.15 -16.41
CA LEU A 802 -50.98 25.80 -15.99
C LEU A 802 -49.78 25.84 -15.01
N ILE A 803 -48.91 26.85 -15.13
CA ILE A 803 -47.70 26.98 -14.30
C ILE A 803 -48.02 27.16 -12.80
N PRO A 804 -48.99 27.99 -12.38
CA PRO A 804 -49.38 28.11 -10.97
C PRO A 804 -50.02 26.84 -10.42
N LEU A 805 -50.78 26.10 -11.24
CA LEU A 805 -51.48 24.88 -10.84
C LEU A 805 -50.50 23.75 -10.52
N VAL A 806 -49.45 23.60 -11.35
CA VAL A 806 -48.37 22.62 -11.15
C VAL A 806 -47.53 22.97 -9.91
N LEU A 807 -47.30 24.26 -9.66
CA LEU A 807 -46.61 24.73 -8.45
C LEU A 807 -47.40 24.40 -7.17
N ILE A 808 -48.71 24.63 -7.15
CA ILE A 808 -49.55 24.32 -5.98
C ILE A 808 -49.60 22.80 -5.70
N ILE A 809 -49.69 21.99 -6.74
CA ILE A 809 -49.67 20.52 -6.61
C ILE A 809 -48.31 20.04 -6.08
N SER A 810 -47.21 20.62 -6.57
CA SER A 810 -45.85 20.27 -6.11
C SER A 810 -45.60 20.64 -4.65
N VAL A 811 -46.10 21.80 -4.19
CA VAL A 811 -46.02 22.22 -2.78
C VAL A 811 -46.91 21.35 -1.89
N GLY A 812 -48.10 20.95 -2.34
CA GLY A 812 -48.97 20.03 -1.62
C GLY A 812 -48.35 18.63 -1.43
N ILE A 813 -47.67 18.12 -2.46
CA ILE A 813 -46.91 16.86 -2.39
C ILE A 813 -45.71 17.00 -1.45
N PHE A 814 -45.00 18.12 -1.48
CA PHE A 814 -43.87 18.39 -0.58
C PHE A 814 -44.29 18.52 0.90
N ILE A 815 -45.41 19.16 1.19
CA ILE A 815 -45.97 19.25 2.56
C ILE A 815 -46.45 17.87 3.05
N ARG A 816 -47.02 17.06 2.16
CA ARG A 816 -47.46 15.69 2.50
C ARG A 816 -46.27 14.76 2.74
N TRP A 817 -45.20 14.90 1.95
CA TRP A 817 -43.93 14.17 2.08
C TRP A 817 -43.14 14.54 3.35
N THR A 818 -43.13 15.82 3.73
CA THR A 818 -42.47 16.29 4.97
C THR A 818 -43.24 15.88 6.23
N LYS A 819 -44.59 15.87 6.21
CA LYS A 819 -45.40 15.37 7.34
C LYS A 819 -45.32 13.86 7.56
N THR A 820 -45.06 13.05 6.53
CA THR A 820 -44.84 11.60 6.70
C THR A 820 -43.47 11.26 7.29
N ARG A 821 -42.53 12.22 7.35
CA ARG A 821 -41.16 12.00 7.83
C ARG A 821 -40.91 12.42 9.29
N MET A 822 -41.92 12.99 9.99
CA MET A 822 -41.81 13.44 11.39
C MET A 822 -42.47 12.53 12.44
N TYR A 823 -43.10 11.42 12.04
CA TYR A 823 -43.50 10.35 12.94
C TYR A 823 -43.11 9.00 12.31
N GLY A 824 -41.97 8.45 12.71
CA GLY A 824 -41.49 7.15 12.24
C GLY A 824 -39.97 7.04 12.23
N SER A 825 -39.46 6.26 13.18
CA SER A 825 -38.04 6.03 13.49
C SER A 825 -37.28 5.20 12.44
N LYS A 826 -36.03 5.65 12.18
CA LYS A 826 -34.79 4.93 11.81
C LYS A 826 -34.87 3.69 10.89
N THR A 827 -34.35 3.82 9.67
CA THR A 827 -33.39 2.90 9.00
C THR A 827 -32.98 3.42 7.60
N ALA A 828 -31.70 3.20 7.28
CA ALA A 828 -31.01 3.03 5.98
C ALA A 828 -31.40 3.80 4.69
N SER A 829 -30.35 4.43 4.13
CA SER A 829 -29.83 4.33 2.75
C SER A 829 -30.56 4.98 1.55
N GLY A 830 -29.73 5.55 0.67
CA GLY A 830 -30.05 6.02 -0.69
C GLY A 830 -29.29 7.30 -1.04
N LEU A 831 -28.03 7.21 -1.48
CA LEU A 831 -27.57 7.21 -2.89
C LEU A 831 -27.53 8.60 -3.56
N ASN A 832 -26.31 9.05 -3.91
CA ASN A 832 -25.92 9.72 -5.17
C ASN A 832 -24.37 9.87 -5.15
N LEU A 833 -23.63 9.23 -6.04
CA LEU A 833 -23.25 9.67 -7.41
C LEU A 833 -22.36 10.92 -7.41
N GLY A 834 -21.09 10.69 -7.73
CA GLY A 834 -20.11 11.74 -8.02
C GLY A 834 -18.69 11.21 -7.94
N ASN A 835 -18.27 10.39 -8.91
CA ASN A 835 -16.86 10.18 -9.20
C ASN A 835 -16.65 10.31 -10.71
N PHE A 836 -15.44 10.78 -11.09
CA PHE A 836 -14.91 11.13 -12.42
C PHE A 836 -14.99 12.63 -12.78
N PHE A 837 -13.93 13.37 -13.17
CA PHE A 837 -12.57 13.11 -13.67
C PHE A 837 -11.64 14.31 -13.37
N ALA A 838 -10.31 14.09 -13.32
CA ALA A 838 -9.30 14.87 -14.08
C ALA A 838 -7.89 14.25 -13.87
N SER A 839 -7.55 13.13 -14.50
CA SER A 839 -6.68 13.10 -15.70
C SER A 839 -6.53 14.44 -16.45
N HIS A 840 -5.29 14.89 -16.68
CA HIS A 840 -4.71 15.09 -18.03
C HIS A 840 -3.22 15.53 -17.96
N LYS A 841 -2.29 14.85 -18.67
CA LYS A 841 -1.80 15.06 -20.07
C LYS A 841 -1.21 16.48 -20.28
N GLY A 842 -0.06 16.74 -20.91
CA GLY A 842 0.85 16.03 -21.84
C GLY A 842 1.50 17.08 -22.77
N TYR A 843 2.58 16.76 -23.51
CA TYR A 843 3.02 17.24 -24.86
C TYR A 843 4.54 16.98 -25.01
N SER A 844 5.04 16.06 -25.86
CA SER A 844 5.17 15.98 -27.34
C SER A 844 6.53 16.46 -27.88
N GLN A 845 7.26 15.57 -28.57
CA GLN A 845 7.68 15.78 -29.96
C GLN A 845 8.12 14.46 -30.59
N GLN A 846 7.40 14.05 -31.65
CA GLN A 846 7.85 13.11 -32.66
C GLN A 846 8.42 13.91 -33.85
N GLY A 847 9.47 13.38 -34.47
CA GLY A 847 9.75 13.54 -35.89
C GLY A 847 11.19 13.94 -36.24
N PHE A 848 12.03 12.99 -36.69
CA PHE A 848 12.33 12.82 -38.12
C PHE A 848 13.20 11.57 -38.40
N ASP A 849 13.01 11.05 -39.61
CA ASP A 849 13.45 9.78 -40.17
C ASP A 849 14.93 9.66 -40.60
N ARG A 850 15.36 8.38 -40.68
CA ARG A 850 16.17 7.72 -41.73
C ARG A 850 17.72 7.70 -41.70
N LEU A 851 18.19 6.43 -41.75
CA LEU A 851 19.32 5.83 -42.50
C LEU A 851 20.77 6.00 -41.99
N SER A 852 21.36 4.86 -41.59
CA SER A 852 22.64 4.25 -42.08
C SER A 852 23.17 3.30 -40.98
N THR A 853 23.08 1.97 -41.12
CA THR A 853 24.09 1.04 -41.68
C THR A 853 25.47 1.06 -41.03
N GLU A 854 25.88 -0.13 -40.59
CA GLU A 854 27.24 -0.67 -40.42
C GLU A 854 28.11 -0.17 -39.26
N GLY A 855 28.79 -1.12 -38.64
CA GLY A 855 29.87 -0.88 -37.69
C GLY A 855 29.86 -1.88 -36.53
N SER A 856 30.34 -3.09 -36.80
CA SER A 856 30.91 -3.99 -35.80
C SER A 856 31.88 -3.23 -34.90
N ASP A 857 32.00 -3.62 -33.62
CA ASP A 857 33.31 -3.98 -33.08
C ASP A 857 33.13 -4.80 -31.80
N GLN A 858 33.92 -5.86 -31.78
CA GLN A 858 33.92 -6.98 -30.87
C GLN A 858 35.33 -7.03 -30.30
N GLU A 859 35.52 -6.63 -29.04
CA GLU A 859 36.71 -6.94 -28.24
C GLU A 859 36.20 -7.25 -26.82
N LYS A 860 36.16 -8.51 -26.36
CA LYS A 860 37.13 -9.61 -26.23
C LYS A 860 37.77 -9.60 -24.85
N ASP A 861 37.55 -10.73 -24.19
CA ASP A 861 38.00 -11.15 -22.88
C ASP A 861 39.53 -11.29 -22.79
N GLU A 862 40.09 -11.01 -21.62
CA GLU A 862 41.44 -11.39 -21.22
C GLU A 862 41.36 -12.28 -19.98
N GLU A 863 41.86 -13.53 -20.08
CA GLU A 863 42.56 -14.22 -19.00
C GLU A 863 43.44 -15.36 -19.55
N GLU A 864 44.69 -15.35 -19.06
CA GLU A 864 45.68 -16.44 -18.90
C GLU A 864 46.20 -17.24 -20.11
N SER A 865 47.51 -17.13 -20.39
CA SER A 865 48.50 -18.15 -19.97
C SER A 865 49.91 -17.93 -20.56
N THR A 866 50.86 -17.92 -19.63
CA THR A 866 52.27 -18.38 -19.64
C THR A 866 53.05 -18.69 -20.93
N ASP A 867 54.31 -18.22 -20.85
CA ASP A 867 55.59 -18.86 -21.23
C ASP A 867 56.37 -18.40 -22.49
N SER A 868 57.53 -17.82 -22.18
CA SER A 868 58.87 -18.05 -22.75
C SER A 868 59.31 -17.38 -24.07
N ASP A 869 60.49 -16.76 -23.93
CA ASP A 869 61.62 -16.62 -24.86
C ASP A 869 61.67 -15.47 -25.90
N ASN A 870 62.51 -14.49 -25.54
CA ASN A 870 63.63 -13.88 -26.25
C ASN A 870 63.57 -13.59 -27.77
N GLU A 871 63.83 -12.31 -28.06
CA GLU A 871 64.70 -11.72 -29.10
C GLU A 871 64.76 -12.38 -30.49
N GLU A 872 64.42 -11.64 -31.54
CA GLU A 872 65.38 -10.85 -32.36
C GLU A 872 64.72 -10.39 -33.68
N TYR A 873 65.37 -9.39 -34.28
CA TYR A 873 64.97 -8.45 -35.32
C TYR A 873 64.88 -9.03 -36.75
N SER A 874 64.06 -8.34 -37.57
CA SER A 874 64.21 -8.07 -39.01
C SER A 874 63.62 -9.02 -40.09
N ALA A 875 62.66 -8.42 -40.80
CA ALA A 875 62.07 -8.68 -42.13
C ALA A 875 63.12 -8.78 -43.30
N PRO A 876 62.78 -8.98 -44.62
CA PRO A 876 61.51 -8.69 -45.33
C PRO A 876 61.21 -9.65 -46.56
N PRO A 877 60.52 -9.27 -47.68
CA PRO A 877 59.31 -9.94 -48.22
C PRO A 877 59.53 -10.40 -49.70
N PRO A 878 58.59 -10.31 -50.68
CA PRO A 878 57.14 -10.57 -50.80
C PRO A 878 56.83 -11.60 -51.93
N THR A 879 55.55 -11.92 -52.20
CA THR A 879 54.88 -12.10 -53.54
C THR A 879 53.48 -12.73 -53.33
N VAL A 880 52.37 -12.03 -53.55
CA VAL A 880 51.62 -11.74 -54.80
C VAL A 880 50.87 -12.94 -55.40
N SER A 881 49.58 -12.71 -55.64
CA SER A 881 48.62 -13.45 -56.50
C SER A 881 48.03 -14.74 -55.91
N SER A 882 46.82 -15.18 -56.21
CA SER A 882 45.59 -14.59 -56.77
C SER A 882 44.61 -15.77 -56.84
N SER A 883 43.38 -15.60 -56.33
CA SER A 883 42.14 -16.23 -56.82
C SER A 883 41.01 -15.99 -55.83
#